data_AF-W9IN13-F1
#
_entry.id   AF-W9IN13-F1
#
_cell.length_a   1.000
_cell.length_b   1.000
_cell.length_c   1.000
_cell.angle_alpha   90.00
_cell.angle_beta   90.00
_cell.angle_gamma   90.00
#
_symmetry.space_group_name_H-M   'P 1'
#
loop_
_entity.id
_entity.type
_entity.pdbx_description
1 polymer ?
#
loop_
_entity_poly.entity_id
_entity_poly.type
_entity_poly.pdbx_seq_one_letter_code
_entity_poly.pdbx_strand_id
1 'polypeptide(L)'
;MMLGHTNPLGRGVANILGIKLEDQNQDLQAEIPSSSSIFSEQRHNSFYETEPTSSEWIKEQVPSKEEVVAYAASLFPFATWISHYNLQWFAGDLVAGITIGAVVVPQGMAYAILANLEPQFGLYSSFIGALIYWIFGTSKDISIGPVAVLSTVVGNVVQDVQDSGQNVPAHTVASALSVIAGFIVLIIGLLRCGWIVDLISITSLSAFMTGSAITICVGQLPALLGLSGFSNRDPPYKVLANTIEHLGEAGYDAIVGVSALSILYLIRQGFTAAAERYPKHKRLLFFTNTMRTVFVILVYTVMSWVLNMHRRDDPLFKVLGAIPKGFQNIGVPKLTTELISDFVPYLPATVIVLLVEHMAISKSFGRVNNYTIDPSQEMVAIGMANLVGPFLGAYPATGSFSRTAIQSKAGVRTPAAGIITGLVVLLATYLLTAVFFYIPSAALAAVIIHAVGDLVTPPNTIYQFWKVSPIEVFIFFTGVTVSVFAQIEDGLYATVLLSGAVFIYRILKAKGRFLGKVKVHSVIGDHVIGDDHRKVVGEYGTIEDSDVSARNVFLPLGHGDGSNPEVEVDHPYPGIFIYRFSEGFNYPNANSSLDYLTDFIQSNTQRSSPEAFERPGDRPWNNPGPRKSAKRPVNSDPDSALPTLKAVILDFSSVNNVDITSIQRLIDIRNQLDSYASPDGVDWHFACINNRWSKRALVSAGFGIPYKPNEGTAHRRWKSIFSVAEIGGKDSAAAISQETDLHELTPKHTDNTDEEPLIGGFSSVKSYGSMSSGDLEKQKRRGAVVHGLDKPLFHVDLTSALQNAITNVEERTISRETAHD
;
A
#
# COMPACT_ATOMS: atom_id res chain seq x y z
N MET A 1 22.73 18.98 -13.19
CA MET A 1 22.00 18.82 -14.47
C MET A 1 22.92 18.54 -15.68
N MET A 2 24.23 18.82 -15.61
CA MET A 2 25.19 18.49 -16.66
C MET A 2 26.51 18.02 -16.02
N LEU A 3 26.59 16.78 -15.53
CA LEU A 3 27.88 16.18 -15.13
C LEU A 3 27.94 14.79 -15.75
N GLY A 4 27.74 14.74 -17.06
CA GLY A 4 27.97 13.54 -17.86
C GLY A 4 29.30 13.68 -18.59
N HIS A 5 30.04 12.57 -18.73
CA HIS A 5 31.32 12.51 -19.44
C HIS A 5 31.27 13.09 -20.88
N THR A 6 30.09 13.20 -21.47
CA THR A 6 29.87 13.56 -22.88
C THR A 6 29.59 15.05 -23.12
N ASN A 7 29.35 15.87 -22.08
CA ASN A 7 29.00 17.29 -22.26
C ASN A 7 30.17 18.21 -21.86
N PRO A 8 30.73 19.05 -22.77
CA PRO A 8 31.87 19.92 -22.48
C PRO A 8 31.58 20.94 -21.37
N LEU A 9 30.33 21.38 -21.25
CA LEU A 9 29.88 22.29 -20.20
C LEU A 9 29.93 21.61 -18.82
N GLY A 10 29.64 20.31 -18.77
CA GLY A 10 29.72 19.52 -17.55
C GLY A 10 31.15 19.22 -17.09
N ARG A 11 32.07 18.96 -18.03
CA ARG A 11 33.50 18.86 -17.73
C ARG A 11 34.08 20.17 -17.18
N GLY A 12 33.66 21.31 -17.73
CA GLY A 12 34.03 22.63 -17.21
C GLY A 12 33.58 22.85 -15.77
N VAL A 13 32.32 22.53 -15.46
CA VAL A 13 31.77 22.64 -14.09
C VAL A 13 32.44 21.65 -13.13
N ALA A 14 32.70 20.42 -13.55
CA ALA A 14 33.40 19.42 -12.74
C ALA A 14 34.80 19.90 -12.34
N ASN A 15 35.57 20.43 -13.28
CA ASN A 15 36.91 20.95 -13.02
C ASN A 15 36.89 22.16 -12.08
N ILE A 16 35.90 23.06 -12.21
CA ILE A 16 35.73 24.21 -11.30
C ILE A 16 35.40 23.76 -9.88
N LEU A 17 34.58 22.71 -9.74
CA LEU A 17 34.17 22.16 -8.44
C LEU A 17 35.17 21.15 -7.86
N GLY A 18 36.31 20.92 -8.51
CA GLY A 18 37.32 19.94 -8.08
C GLY A 18 36.84 18.48 -8.17
N ILE A 19 35.80 18.20 -8.94
CA ILE A 19 35.25 16.86 -9.14
C ILE A 19 36.17 16.13 -10.13
N LYS A 20 36.85 15.08 -9.65
CA LYS A 20 37.64 14.18 -10.51
C LYS A 20 36.67 13.30 -11.29
N LEU A 21 36.57 13.54 -12.59
CA LEU A 21 35.87 12.65 -13.51
C LEU A 21 36.83 11.52 -13.88
N GLU A 22 36.62 10.35 -13.30
CA GLU A 22 37.43 9.16 -13.59
C GLU A 22 36.95 8.55 -14.91
N ASP A 23 37.77 8.58 -15.98
CA ASP A 23 37.45 7.98 -17.28
C ASP A 23 37.59 6.44 -17.22
N GLN A 24 36.84 5.78 -16.32
CA GLN A 24 36.92 4.32 -16.11
C GLN A 24 36.67 3.50 -17.39
N ASN A 25 35.88 4.03 -18.34
CA ASN A 25 35.55 3.34 -19.59
C ASN A 25 36.69 3.29 -20.62
N GLN A 26 37.68 4.19 -20.57
CA GLN A 26 38.78 4.19 -21.55
C GLN A 26 39.83 3.11 -21.25
N ASP A 27 40.16 2.89 -19.98
CA ASP A 27 41.13 1.87 -19.56
C ASP A 27 40.57 0.44 -19.71
N LEU A 28 39.26 0.25 -19.48
CA LEU A 28 38.58 -1.03 -19.62
C LEU A 28 38.53 -1.54 -21.07
N GLN A 29 38.35 -0.64 -22.05
CA GLN A 29 38.34 -1.02 -23.47
C GLN A 29 39.69 -1.56 -23.97
N ALA A 30 40.78 -1.19 -23.30
CA ALA A 30 42.12 -1.68 -23.62
C ALA A 30 42.43 -3.06 -22.98
N GLU A 31 41.71 -3.47 -21.93
CA GLU A 31 42.02 -4.65 -21.10
C GLU A 31 41.12 -5.89 -21.36
N ILE A 32 40.05 -5.79 -22.16
CA ILE A 32 39.19 -6.96 -22.47
C ILE A 32 40.02 -8.02 -23.22
N PRO A 33 40.21 -9.24 -22.68
CA PRO A 33 41.08 -10.24 -23.29
C PRO A 33 40.60 -10.62 -24.69
N SER A 34 41.49 -10.47 -25.68
CA SER A 34 41.27 -10.80 -27.09
C SER A 34 41.16 -12.31 -27.40
N SER A 35 41.01 -13.18 -26.40
CA SER A 35 41.26 -14.62 -26.54
C SER A 35 40.05 -15.55 -26.39
N SER A 36 38.81 -15.07 -26.44
CA SER A 36 37.65 -15.95 -26.65
C SER A 36 37.26 -15.93 -28.13
N SER A 37 37.56 -17.03 -28.83
CA SER A 37 37.37 -17.22 -30.29
C SER A 37 35.92 -17.06 -30.78
N ILE A 38 34.93 -17.04 -29.88
CA ILE A 38 33.51 -16.82 -30.21
C ILE A 38 33.22 -15.32 -30.45
N PHE A 39 34.01 -14.41 -29.89
CA PHE A 39 33.75 -12.96 -29.94
C PHE A 39 34.60 -12.21 -30.98
N SER A 40 35.59 -12.85 -31.61
CA SER A 40 36.43 -12.20 -32.63
C SER A 40 35.66 -11.84 -33.92
N GLU A 41 34.58 -12.56 -34.25
CA GLU A 41 33.74 -12.24 -35.42
C GLU A 41 32.63 -11.20 -35.11
N GLN A 42 32.36 -10.89 -33.83
CA GLN A 42 31.22 -10.04 -33.41
C GLN A 42 31.61 -8.63 -32.93
N ARG A 43 32.85 -8.17 -33.15
CA ARG A 43 33.35 -6.85 -32.69
C ARG A 43 32.51 -5.63 -33.08
N HIS A 44 31.60 -5.73 -34.05
CA HIS A 44 30.71 -4.63 -34.44
C HIS A 44 29.36 -4.57 -33.71
N ASN A 45 29.02 -5.56 -32.85
CA ASN A 45 27.74 -5.59 -32.10
C ASN A 45 27.93 -5.88 -30.60
N SER A 46 29.00 -5.38 -29.97
CA SER A 46 29.16 -5.46 -28.51
C SER A 46 28.10 -4.59 -27.84
N PHE A 47 27.20 -5.20 -27.06
CA PHE A 47 26.21 -4.48 -26.27
C PHE A 47 26.92 -3.83 -25.07
N TYR A 48 26.87 -2.49 -25.01
CA TYR A 48 27.34 -1.70 -23.88
C TYR A 48 26.14 -1.09 -23.18
N GLU A 49 26.07 -1.26 -21.87
CA GLU A 49 24.96 -0.76 -21.08
C GLU A 49 25.11 0.74 -20.82
N THR A 50 24.18 1.55 -21.32
CA THR A 50 24.19 3.00 -21.08
C THR A 50 23.74 3.31 -19.65
N GLU A 51 24.50 4.18 -18.98
CA GLU A 51 24.14 4.62 -17.64
C GLU A 51 22.91 5.55 -17.66
N PRO A 52 21.94 5.38 -16.73
CA PRO A 52 20.76 6.23 -16.70
C PRO A 52 21.15 7.67 -16.38
N THR A 53 20.62 8.64 -17.12
CA THR A 53 20.91 10.07 -16.92
C THR A 53 19.82 10.77 -16.11
N SER A 54 20.20 11.81 -15.36
CA SER A 54 19.22 12.62 -14.61
C SER A 54 18.22 13.32 -15.54
N SER A 55 18.61 13.62 -16.79
CA SER A 55 17.72 14.19 -17.79
C SER A 55 16.65 13.21 -18.27
N GLU A 56 16.99 11.93 -18.44
CA GLU A 56 16.00 10.89 -18.76
C GLU A 56 15.03 10.73 -17.60
N TRP A 57 15.53 10.68 -16.37
CA TRP A 57 14.66 10.60 -15.18
C TRP A 57 13.68 11.77 -15.09
N ILE A 58 14.13 13.02 -15.31
CA ILE A 58 13.20 14.17 -15.34
C ILE A 58 12.17 14.03 -16.46
N LYS A 59 12.59 13.60 -17.66
CA LYS A 59 11.66 13.39 -18.78
C LYS A 59 10.63 12.30 -18.48
N GLU A 60 11.02 11.24 -17.79
CA GLU A 60 10.11 10.18 -17.32
C GLU A 60 9.12 10.68 -16.26
N GLN A 61 9.43 11.75 -15.53
CA GLN A 61 8.50 12.37 -14.56
C GLN A 61 7.54 13.40 -15.16
N VAL A 62 7.78 13.87 -16.39
CA VAL A 62 6.89 14.85 -17.03
C VAL A 62 5.74 14.10 -17.70
N PRO A 63 4.47 14.36 -17.30
CA PRO A 63 3.35 13.61 -17.82
C PRO A 63 3.09 13.89 -19.30
N SER A 64 2.63 12.87 -20.02
CA SER A 64 2.18 13.02 -21.40
C SER A 64 0.85 13.79 -21.47
N LYS A 65 0.50 14.34 -22.65
CA LYS A 65 -0.78 15.03 -22.84
C LYS A 65 -1.99 14.12 -22.55
N GLU A 66 -1.87 12.85 -22.91
CA GLU A 66 -2.90 11.84 -22.68
C GLU A 66 -3.09 11.57 -21.18
N GLU A 67 -2.00 11.50 -20.41
CA GLU A 67 -2.05 11.38 -18.94
C GLU A 67 -2.70 12.61 -18.28
N VAL A 68 -2.45 13.82 -18.77
CA VAL A 68 -3.08 15.04 -18.23
C VAL A 68 -4.59 15.01 -18.49
N VAL A 69 -5.02 14.60 -19.68
CA VAL A 69 -6.45 14.47 -20.01
C VAL A 69 -7.10 13.36 -19.17
N ALA A 70 -6.44 12.20 -19.04
CA ALA A 70 -6.90 11.10 -18.21
C ALA A 70 -7.01 11.50 -16.73
N TYR A 71 -6.05 12.29 -16.23
CA TYR A 71 -6.09 12.86 -14.89
C TYR A 71 -7.30 13.80 -14.72
N ALA A 72 -7.50 14.74 -15.63
CA ALA A 72 -8.64 15.67 -15.55
C ALA A 72 -9.99 14.93 -15.61
N ALA A 73 -10.11 13.88 -16.42
CA ALA A 73 -11.30 13.03 -16.47
C ALA A 73 -11.50 12.24 -15.16
N SER A 74 -10.41 11.77 -14.53
CA SER A 74 -10.48 11.03 -13.27
C SER A 74 -11.02 11.85 -12.09
N LEU A 75 -10.94 13.19 -12.16
CA LEU A 75 -11.49 14.09 -11.12
C LEU A 75 -13.01 14.08 -11.04
N PHE A 76 -13.71 13.54 -12.05
CA PHE A 76 -15.17 13.48 -12.11
C PHE A 76 -15.67 12.03 -12.25
N PRO A 77 -15.56 11.19 -11.20
CA PRO A 77 -15.96 9.78 -11.26
C PRO A 77 -17.40 9.56 -11.69
N PHE A 78 -18.31 10.50 -11.41
CA PHE A 78 -19.71 10.41 -11.80
C PHE A 78 -19.93 10.19 -13.30
N ALA A 79 -19.05 10.73 -14.14
CA ALA A 79 -19.15 10.61 -15.59
C ALA A 79 -19.06 9.15 -16.07
N THR A 80 -18.43 8.27 -15.30
CA THR A 80 -18.26 6.85 -15.66
C THR A 80 -19.54 6.01 -15.48
N TRP A 81 -20.36 6.33 -14.47
CA TRP A 81 -21.52 5.50 -14.10
C TRP A 81 -22.87 6.16 -14.36
N ILE A 82 -22.94 7.49 -14.53
CA ILE A 82 -24.21 8.20 -14.71
C ILE A 82 -24.98 7.76 -15.96
N SER A 83 -24.28 7.40 -17.04
CA SER A 83 -24.88 6.88 -18.28
C SER A 83 -25.45 5.46 -18.14
N HIS A 84 -24.98 4.71 -17.13
CA HIS A 84 -25.41 3.35 -16.83
C HIS A 84 -26.48 3.28 -15.73
N TYR A 85 -26.96 4.44 -15.28
CA TYR A 85 -27.93 4.55 -14.19
C TYR A 85 -29.29 3.98 -14.59
N ASN A 86 -29.85 3.11 -13.75
CA ASN A 86 -31.10 2.38 -14.04
C ASN A 86 -32.14 2.51 -12.92
N LEU A 87 -33.39 2.15 -13.21
CA LEU A 87 -34.51 2.30 -12.28
C LEU A 87 -34.36 1.47 -11.00
N GLN A 88 -33.64 0.35 -11.05
CA GLN A 88 -33.37 -0.47 -9.87
C GLN A 88 -32.38 0.22 -8.93
N TRP A 89 -31.38 0.93 -9.47
CA TRP A 89 -30.48 1.75 -8.69
C TRP A 89 -31.22 2.93 -8.08
N PHE A 90 -32.06 3.60 -8.86
CA PHE A 90 -32.94 4.65 -8.38
C PHE A 90 -33.80 4.21 -7.19
N ALA A 91 -34.44 3.05 -7.26
CA ALA A 91 -35.25 2.54 -6.16
C ALA A 91 -34.42 2.31 -4.88
N GLY A 92 -33.20 1.77 -5.00
CA GLY A 92 -32.29 1.60 -3.86
C GLY A 92 -31.83 2.93 -3.27
N ASP A 93 -31.41 3.86 -4.13
CA ASP A 93 -30.94 5.19 -3.74
C ASP A 93 -32.07 6.04 -3.14
N LEU A 94 -33.31 5.88 -3.60
CA LEU A 94 -34.49 6.55 -3.04
C LEU A 94 -34.75 6.10 -1.61
N VAL A 95 -34.73 4.79 -1.36
CA VAL A 95 -34.91 4.22 -0.01
C VAL A 95 -33.78 4.67 0.91
N ALA A 96 -32.53 4.57 0.46
CA ALA A 96 -31.37 4.99 1.23
C ALA A 96 -31.40 6.49 1.53
N GLY A 97 -31.67 7.33 0.52
CA GLY A 97 -31.69 8.79 0.65
C GLY A 97 -32.80 9.31 1.55
N ILE A 98 -34.00 8.72 1.51
CA ILE A 98 -35.09 9.06 2.46
C ILE A 98 -34.71 8.64 3.87
N THR A 99 -34.15 7.43 4.05
CA THR A 99 -33.72 6.94 5.36
C THR A 99 -32.69 7.88 5.99
N ILE A 100 -31.65 8.25 5.22
CA ILE A 100 -30.59 9.13 5.70
C ILE A 100 -31.09 10.54 5.89
N GLY A 101 -31.96 11.05 5.01
CA GLY A 101 -32.62 12.35 5.20
C GLY A 101 -33.37 12.44 6.54
N ALA A 102 -34.04 11.37 6.96
CA ALA A 102 -34.72 11.32 8.27
C ALA A 102 -33.76 11.35 9.47
N VAL A 103 -32.58 10.72 9.34
CA VAL A 103 -31.59 10.59 10.42
C VAL A 103 -30.67 11.81 10.50
N VAL A 104 -30.28 12.37 9.36
CA VAL A 104 -29.28 13.45 9.27
C VAL A 104 -29.80 14.77 9.84
N VAL A 105 -31.11 15.03 9.76
CA VAL A 105 -31.73 16.26 10.28
C VAL A 105 -31.53 16.38 11.80
N PRO A 106 -31.98 15.43 12.64
CA PRO A 106 -31.69 15.44 14.09
C PRO A 106 -30.22 15.52 14.44
N GLN A 107 -29.42 14.67 13.80
CA GLN A 107 -28.01 14.53 14.13
C GLN A 107 -27.24 15.80 13.79
N GLY A 108 -27.49 16.38 12.62
CA GLY A 108 -26.85 17.62 12.20
C GLY A 108 -27.12 18.76 13.16
N MET A 109 -28.37 18.94 13.59
CA MET A 109 -28.73 19.95 14.59
C MET A 109 -27.99 19.73 15.91
N ALA A 110 -27.94 18.49 16.40
CA ALA A 110 -27.25 18.16 17.65
C ALA A 110 -25.73 18.40 17.58
N TYR A 111 -25.11 18.20 16.41
CA TYR A 111 -23.69 18.44 16.21
C TYR A 111 -23.36 19.92 16.06
N ALA A 112 -24.23 20.73 15.45
CA ALA A 112 -24.04 22.18 15.41
C ALA A 112 -23.93 22.82 16.80
N ILE A 113 -24.71 22.32 17.77
CA ILE A 113 -24.64 22.76 19.16
C ILE A 113 -23.25 22.47 19.76
N LEU A 114 -22.61 21.35 19.42
CA LEU A 114 -21.24 21.03 19.87
C LEU A 114 -20.20 21.96 19.24
N ALA A 115 -20.48 22.49 18.06
CA ALA A 115 -19.65 23.49 17.40
C ALA A 115 -19.88 24.91 17.95
N ASN A 116 -20.66 25.09 19.03
CA ASN A 116 -21.10 26.39 19.53
C ASN A 116 -21.82 27.21 18.45
N LEU A 117 -22.58 26.53 17.57
CA LEU A 117 -23.38 27.11 16.50
C LEU A 117 -24.87 26.86 16.70
N GLU A 118 -25.69 27.70 16.06
CA GLU A 118 -27.13 27.48 16.03
C GLU A 118 -27.48 26.19 15.24
N PRO A 119 -28.56 25.46 15.61
CA PRO A 119 -28.90 24.17 15.02
C PRO A 119 -29.00 24.17 13.47
N GLN A 120 -29.41 25.27 12.85
CA GLN A 120 -29.56 25.33 11.39
C GLN A 120 -28.24 25.14 10.63
N PHE A 121 -27.09 25.52 11.21
CA PHE A 121 -25.78 25.34 10.58
C PHE A 121 -25.46 23.85 10.36
N GLY A 122 -26.02 22.97 11.19
CA GLY A 122 -25.94 21.52 11.02
C GLY A 122 -26.73 21.01 9.80
N LEU A 123 -27.88 21.64 9.52
CA LEU A 123 -28.71 21.31 8.37
C LEU A 123 -28.06 21.79 7.07
N TYR A 124 -27.46 23.00 7.08
CA TYR A 124 -26.71 23.53 5.94
C TYR A 124 -25.54 22.61 5.56
N SER A 125 -24.76 22.19 6.55
CA SER A 125 -23.61 21.31 6.36
C SER A 125 -24.02 19.92 5.85
N SER A 126 -25.14 19.39 6.34
CA SER A 126 -25.70 18.11 5.88
C SER A 126 -26.21 18.18 4.44
N PHE A 127 -26.85 19.29 4.06
CA PHE A 127 -27.34 19.50 2.69
C PHE A 127 -26.20 19.57 1.68
N ILE A 128 -25.18 20.40 1.94
CA ILE A 128 -24.03 20.56 1.04
C ILE A 128 -23.24 19.27 0.92
N GLY A 129 -22.94 18.63 2.06
CA GLY A 129 -22.19 17.38 2.09
C GLY A 129 -22.83 16.35 1.17
N ALA A 130 -24.15 16.18 1.25
CA ALA A 130 -24.89 15.25 0.42
C ALA A 130 -24.92 15.65 -1.08
N LEU A 131 -24.98 16.94 -1.40
CA LEU A 131 -25.11 17.44 -2.77
C LEU A 131 -23.78 17.51 -3.53
N ILE A 132 -22.66 17.76 -2.87
CA ILE A 132 -21.34 17.84 -3.52
C ILE A 132 -20.73 16.45 -3.71
N TYR A 133 -20.98 15.54 -2.76
CA TYR A 133 -20.27 14.27 -2.70
C TYR A 133 -20.44 13.39 -3.95
N TRP A 134 -21.63 13.32 -4.54
CA TRP A 134 -21.89 12.43 -5.67
C TRP A 134 -21.10 12.77 -6.94
N ILE A 135 -20.62 14.01 -7.07
CA ILE A 135 -19.84 14.49 -8.23
C ILE A 135 -18.41 13.95 -8.16
N PHE A 136 -17.80 14.04 -6.97
CA PHE A 136 -16.37 13.80 -6.78
C PHE A 136 -16.08 12.47 -6.07
N GLY A 137 -17.01 11.94 -5.28
CA GLY A 137 -16.83 10.75 -4.47
C GLY A 137 -16.81 9.46 -5.29
N THR A 138 -16.06 8.48 -4.79
CA THR A 138 -15.96 7.12 -5.35
C THR A 138 -16.69 6.09 -4.51
N SER A 139 -16.93 6.37 -3.22
CA SER A 139 -17.68 5.48 -2.33
C SER A 139 -19.19 5.72 -2.41
N LYS A 140 -19.96 4.66 -2.66
CA LYS A 140 -21.43 4.74 -2.72
C LYS A 140 -22.11 4.85 -1.36
N ASP A 141 -21.44 4.40 -0.30
CA ASP A 141 -22.05 4.24 1.02
C ASP A 141 -21.94 5.49 1.90
N ILE A 142 -20.98 6.39 1.60
CA ILE A 142 -20.66 7.50 2.49
C ILE A 142 -21.75 8.57 2.52
N SER A 143 -22.01 9.06 3.74
CA SER A 143 -22.78 10.27 3.99
C SER A 143 -21.87 11.35 4.59
N ILE A 144 -21.65 12.44 3.84
CA ILE A 144 -20.92 13.62 4.33
C ILE A 144 -21.86 14.52 5.14
N GLY A 145 -21.36 15.09 6.22
CA GLY A 145 -22.03 16.16 6.97
C GLY A 145 -21.32 16.42 8.30
N PRO A 146 -21.96 17.12 9.23
CA PRO A 146 -21.37 17.34 10.54
C PRO A 146 -21.25 16.01 11.33
N VAL A 147 -20.19 15.92 12.13
CA VAL A 147 -19.89 14.78 13.02
C VAL A 147 -19.43 15.29 14.38
N ALA A 148 -19.54 14.46 15.42
CA ALA A 148 -19.30 14.87 16.80
C ALA A 148 -17.88 15.44 17.00
N VAL A 149 -16.84 14.70 16.60
CA VAL A 149 -15.45 15.07 16.88
C VAL A 149 -15.05 16.35 16.17
N LEU A 150 -15.30 16.42 14.86
CA LEU A 150 -15.03 17.64 14.10
C LEU A 150 -15.82 18.84 14.64
N SER A 151 -17.07 18.64 15.07
CA SER A 151 -17.87 19.72 15.67
C SER A 151 -17.31 20.17 17.02
N THR A 152 -16.82 19.26 17.86
CA THR A 152 -16.15 19.61 19.11
C THR A 152 -14.86 20.39 18.87
N VAL A 153 -14.05 20.00 17.87
CA VAL A 153 -12.87 20.78 17.47
C VAL A 153 -13.26 22.18 17.03
N VAL A 154 -14.28 22.31 16.17
CA VAL A 154 -14.80 23.61 15.74
C VAL A 154 -15.31 24.44 16.93
N GLY A 155 -16.02 23.82 17.86
CA GLY A 155 -16.55 24.49 19.06
C GLY A 155 -15.45 25.07 19.94
N ASN A 156 -14.36 24.32 20.14
CA ASN A 156 -13.18 24.80 20.87
C ASN A 156 -12.53 25.98 20.15
N VAL A 157 -12.37 25.91 18.83
CA VAL A 157 -11.82 27.02 18.03
C VAL A 157 -12.71 28.27 18.13
N VAL A 158 -14.02 28.11 18.01
CA VAL A 158 -14.98 29.20 18.14
C VAL A 158 -14.87 29.85 19.52
N GLN A 159 -14.77 29.05 20.59
CA GLN A 159 -14.65 29.54 21.95
C GLN A 159 -13.36 30.34 22.14
N ASP A 160 -12.21 29.80 21.72
CA ASP A 160 -10.92 30.46 21.89
C ASP A 160 -10.81 31.77 21.09
N VAL A 161 -11.39 31.82 19.90
CA VAL A 161 -11.45 33.05 19.07
C VAL A 161 -12.39 34.10 19.69
N GLN A 162 -13.47 33.68 20.36
CA GLN A 162 -14.33 34.62 21.08
C GLN A 162 -13.63 35.16 22.33
N ASP A 163 -12.86 34.31 23.03
CA ASP A 163 -12.10 34.69 24.22
C ASP A 163 -10.91 35.60 23.89
N SER A 164 -10.42 35.62 22.64
CA SER A 164 -9.37 36.54 22.17
C SER A 164 -9.83 38.00 22.05
N GLY A 165 -11.12 38.28 22.27
CA GLY A 165 -11.71 39.62 22.27
C GLY A 165 -12.16 40.12 20.89
N GLN A 166 -12.11 39.27 19.87
CA GLN A 166 -12.67 39.58 18.56
C GLN A 166 -14.19 39.42 18.54
N ASN A 167 -14.93 40.49 18.20
CA ASN A 167 -16.39 40.44 18.02
C ASN A 167 -16.78 39.80 16.66
N VAL A 168 -16.35 38.56 16.43
CA VAL A 168 -16.65 37.80 15.21
C VAL A 168 -17.76 36.77 15.52
N PRO A 169 -18.84 36.71 14.72
CA PRO A 169 -19.88 35.70 14.90
C PRO A 169 -19.30 34.28 14.77
N ALA A 170 -19.74 33.36 15.65
CA ALA A 170 -19.26 31.97 15.69
C ALA A 170 -19.27 31.27 14.32
N HIS A 171 -20.36 31.45 13.55
CA HIS A 171 -20.49 30.84 12.22
C HIS A 171 -19.47 31.36 11.20
N THR A 172 -18.95 32.57 11.38
CA THR A 172 -17.91 33.14 10.50
C THR A 172 -16.57 32.47 10.77
N VAL A 173 -16.23 32.23 12.04
CA VAL A 173 -15.04 31.47 12.45
C VAL A 173 -15.10 30.05 11.88
N ALA A 174 -16.22 29.36 12.08
CA ALA A 174 -16.41 28.00 11.60
C ALA A 174 -16.35 27.91 10.06
N SER A 175 -16.96 28.87 9.35
CA SER A 175 -16.90 28.98 7.89
C SER A 175 -15.48 29.20 7.38
N ALA A 176 -14.71 30.09 8.03
CA ALA A 176 -13.32 30.36 7.66
C ALA A 176 -12.43 29.13 7.86
N LEU A 177 -12.58 28.44 9.00
CA LEU A 177 -11.86 27.19 9.27
C LEU A 177 -12.17 26.12 8.21
N SER A 178 -13.44 25.99 7.81
CA SER A 178 -13.87 25.05 6.76
C SER A 178 -13.21 25.33 5.41
N VAL A 179 -13.16 26.61 4.98
CA VAL A 179 -12.54 26.99 3.71
C VAL A 179 -11.05 26.63 3.71
N ILE A 180 -10.32 26.99 4.76
CA ILE A 180 -8.86 26.76 4.82
C ILE A 180 -8.54 25.26 4.97
N ALA A 181 -9.24 24.54 5.86
CA ALA A 181 -9.03 23.11 6.02
C ALA A 181 -9.43 22.33 4.76
N GLY A 182 -10.57 22.69 4.14
CA GLY A 182 -11.03 22.10 2.88
C GLY A 182 -10.05 22.37 1.72
N PHE A 183 -9.47 23.56 1.65
CA PHE A 183 -8.46 23.90 0.65
C PHE A 183 -7.18 23.07 0.81
N ILE A 184 -6.68 22.89 2.03
CA ILE A 184 -5.50 22.04 2.30
C ILE A 184 -5.78 20.61 1.86
N VAL A 185 -6.93 20.06 2.25
CA VAL A 185 -7.32 18.69 1.88
C VAL A 185 -7.51 18.54 0.37
N LEU A 186 -8.08 19.54 -0.29
CA LEU A 186 -8.20 19.57 -1.75
C LEU A 186 -6.83 19.51 -2.42
N ILE A 187 -5.84 20.28 -1.96
CA ILE A 187 -4.46 20.22 -2.48
C ILE A 187 -3.87 18.83 -2.31
N ILE A 188 -4.01 18.23 -1.12
CA ILE A 188 -3.50 16.88 -0.84
C ILE A 188 -4.13 15.86 -1.80
N GLY A 189 -5.44 15.97 -2.07
CA GLY A 189 -6.15 15.13 -3.04
C GLY A 189 -5.68 15.34 -4.49
N LEU A 190 -5.52 16.60 -4.91
CA LEU A 190 -5.03 16.94 -6.26
C LEU A 190 -3.59 16.47 -6.48
N LEU A 191 -2.74 16.53 -5.46
CA LEU A 191 -1.37 15.98 -5.51
C LEU A 191 -1.32 14.43 -5.48
N ARG A 192 -2.48 13.76 -5.40
CA ARG A 192 -2.62 12.30 -5.28
C ARG A 192 -1.82 11.70 -4.12
N CYS A 193 -1.83 12.39 -2.98
CA CYS A 193 -1.20 11.91 -1.74
C CYS A 193 -2.03 10.85 -1.01
N GLY A 194 -3.00 10.20 -1.67
CA GLY A 194 -3.85 9.15 -1.10
C GLY A 194 -3.09 7.92 -0.61
N TRP A 195 -1.85 7.71 -1.06
CA TRP A 195 -0.97 6.63 -0.59
C TRP A 195 -0.73 6.65 0.93
N ILE A 196 -0.88 7.82 1.59
CA ILE A 196 -0.76 7.93 3.05
C ILE A 196 -1.79 7.07 3.79
N VAL A 197 -2.94 6.83 3.15
CA VAL A 197 -4.06 6.04 3.68
C VAL A 197 -3.75 4.54 3.64
N ASP A 198 -2.78 4.11 2.83
CA ASP A 198 -2.32 2.73 2.79
C ASP A 198 -1.44 2.36 3.98
N LEU A 199 -1.03 3.34 4.78
CA LEU A 199 -0.42 3.12 6.09
C LEU A 199 -1.42 2.59 7.13
N ILE A 200 -2.74 2.74 6.89
CA ILE A 200 -3.78 2.21 7.78
C ILE A 200 -3.98 0.72 7.45
N SER A 201 -3.52 -0.15 8.35
CA SER A 201 -3.60 -1.60 8.18
C SER A 201 -5.05 -2.10 8.22
N ILE A 202 -5.30 -3.27 7.62
CA ILE A 202 -6.61 -3.94 7.68
C ILE A 202 -7.02 -4.23 9.13
N THR A 203 -6.02 -4.54 9.97
CA THR A 203 -6.18 -4.79 11.40
C THR A 203 -6.62 -3.52 12.13
N SER A 204 -6.01 -2.37 11.82
CA SER A 204 -6.45 -1.05 12.32
C SER A 204 -7.88 -0.71 11.89
N LEU A 205 -8.24 -0.93 10.61
CA LEU A 205 -9.61 -0.68 10.12
C LEU A 205 -10.64 -1.59 10.83
N SER A 206 -10.31 -2.86 11.04
CA SER A 206 -11.19 -3.82 11.70
C SER A 206 -11.39 -3.47 13.18
N ALA A 207 -10.32 -3.02 13.86
CA ALA A 207 -10.38 -2.54 15.23
C ALA A 207 -11.21 -1.25 15.33
N PHE A 208 -10.99 -0.29 14.43
CA PHE A 208 -11.75 0.96 14.34
C PHE A 208 -13.24 0.71 14.07
N MET A 209 -13.59 -0.19 13.14
CA MET A 209 -14.99 -0.56 12.89
C MET A 209 -15.64 -1.18 14.12
N THR A 210 -14.94 -2.08 14.80
CA THR A 210 -15.45 -2.77 16.00
C THR A 210 -15.60 -1.80 17.17
N GLY A 211 -14.58 -0.98 17.43
CA GLY A 211 -14.61 0.07 18.45
C GLY A 211 -15.72 1.08 18.18
N SER A 212 -15.80 1.61 16.95
CA SER A 212 -16.88 2.51 16.52
C SER A 212 -18.25 1.88 16.72
N ALA A 213 -18.40 0.59 16.38
CA ALA A 213 -19.67 -0.09 16.52
C ALA A 213 -20.12 -0.22 17.98
N ILE A 214 -19.20 -0.60 18.87
CA ILE A 214 -19.47 -0.68 20.31
C ILE A 214 -19.78 0.72 20.88
N THR A 215 -18.95 1.71 20.59
CA THR A 215 -19.12 3.08 21.10
C THR A 215 -20.45 3.69 20.66
N ILE A 216 -20.81 3.54 19.38
CA ILE A 216 -22.07 4.09 18.86
C ILE A 216 -23.26 3.32 19.47
N CYS A 217 -23.22 1.99 19.54
CA CYS A 217 -24.30 1.22 20.15
C CYS A 217 -24.53 1.63 21.61
N VAL A 218 -23.47 1.75 22.42
CA VAL A 218 -23.55 2.18 23.82
C VAL A 218 -24.02 3.64 23.91
N GLY A 219 -23.50 4.54 23.08
CA GLY A 219 -23.91 5.95 23.02
C GLY A 219 -25.38 6.17 22.62
N GLN A 220 -26.00 5.21 21.94
CA GLN A 220 -27.43 5.26 21.62
C GLN A 220 -28.34 4.68 22.71
N LEU A 221 -27.82 3.93 23.70
CA LEU A 221 -28.66 3.33 24.75
C LEU A 221 -29.46 4.36 25.56
N PRO A 222 -28.91 5.52 25.97
CA PRO A 222 -29.70 6.51 26.71
C PRO A 222 -30.87 7.06 25.88
N ALA A 223 -30.64 7.32 24.59
CA ALA A 223 -31.69 7.77 23.68
C ALA A 223 -32.74 6.68 23.38
N LEU A 224 -32.33 5.41 23.36
CA LEU A 224 -33.22 4.26 23.20
C LEU A 224 -34.17 4.10 24.41
N LEU A 225 -33.67 4.37 25.61
CA LEU A 225 -34.39 4.19 26.88
C LEU A 225 -35.11 5.47 27.36
N GLY A 226 -34.83 6.62 26.74
CA GLY A 226 -35.34 7.94 27.14
C GLY A 226 -34.63 8.54 28.36
N LEU A 227 -33.44 8.06 28.69
CA LEU A 227 -32.66 8.55 29.83
C LEU A 227 -32.06 9.92 29.51
N SER A 228 -31.98 10.77 30.53
CA SER A 228 -31.41 12.12 30.44
C SER A 228 -30.62 12.44 31.70
N GLY A 229 -29.85 13.52 31.71
CA GLY A 229 -29.06 13.95 32.88
C GLY A 229 -27.57 13.59 32.83
N PHE A 230 -27.11 12.87 31.82
CA PHE A 230 -25.69 12.60 31.59
C PHE A 230 -25.31 12.70 30.10
N SER A 231 -24.01 12.74 29.83
CA SER A 231 -23.46 12.81 28.48
C SER A 231 -23.50 11.45 27.80
N ASN A 232 -24.18 11.37 26.66
CA ASN A 232 -24.23 10.17 25.81
C ASN A 232 -22.99 10.03 24.90
N ARG A 233 -22.00 10.92 25.07
CA ARG A 233 -20.82 11.05 24.22
C ARG A 233 -19.51 10.91 25.01
N ASP A 234 -19.61 10.63 26.30
CA ASP A 234 -18.48 10.25 27.13
C ASP A 234 -17.89 8.90 26.66
N PRO A 235 -16.68 8.54 27.11
CA PRO A 235 -16.13 7.21 26.84
C PRO A 235 -17.17 6.10 27.12
N PRO A 236 -17.31 5.10 26.23
CA PRO A 236 -18.37 4.10 26.29
C PRO A 236 -18.58 3.46 27.66
N TYR A 237 -17.50 3.17 28.39
CA TYR A 237 -17.62 2.56 29.72
C TYR A 237 -18.38 3.46 30.73
N LYS A 238 -18.22 4.79 30.65
CA LYS A 238 -18.94 5.74 31.51
C LYS A 238 -20.40 5.83 31.11
N VAL A 239 -20.67 5.91 29.81
CA VAL A 239 -22.04 5.95 29.28
C VAL A 239 -22.79 4.68 29.70
N LEU A 240 -22.15 3.52 29.60
CA LEU A 240 -22.74 2.25 30.02
C LEU A 240 -23.00 2.22 31.54
N ALA A 241 -22.03 2.65 32.35
CA ALA A 241 -22.19 2.71 33.81
C ALA A 241 -23.36 3.63 34.21
N ASN A 242 -23.40 4.84 33.66
CA ASN A 242 -24.48 5.81 33.92
C ASN A 242 -25.84 5.28 33.41
N THR A 243 -25.87 4.60 32.28
CA THR A 243 -27.10 3.99 31.74
C THR A 243 -27.66 2.91 32.67
N ILE A 244 -26.78 2.09 33.27
CA ILE A 244 -27.18 1.05 34.22
C ILE A 244 -27.67 1.69 35.53
N GLU A 245 -27.02 2.75 36.00
CA GLU A 245 -27.40 3.47 37.21
C GLU A 245 -28.79 4.13 37.09
N HIS A 246 -29.07 4.76 35.96
CA HIS A 246 -30.33 5.47 35.70
C HIS A 246 -31.41 4.56 35.07
N LEU A 247 -31.19 3.24 35.02
CA LEU A 247 -32.11 2.32 34.35
C LEU A 247 -33.53 2.33 34.96
N GLY A 248 -33.64 2.66 36.25
CA GLY A 248 -34.93 2.82 36.95
C GLY A 248 -35.76 4.02 36.48
N GLU A 249 -35.16 4.96 35.75
CA GLU A 249 -35.82 6.17 35.21
C GLU A 249 -36.37 5.96 33.79
N ALA A 250 -36.18 4.76 33.21
CA ALA A 250 -36.64 4.45 31.87
C ALA A 250 -38.17 4.60 31.74
N GLY A 251 -38.60 5.52 30.88
CA GLY A 251 -40.01 5.87 30.67
C GLY A 251 -40.64 5.18 29.47
N TYR A 252 -41.68 5.82 28.92
CA TYR A 252 -42.38 5.35 27.71
C TYR A 252 -41.47 5.26 26.47
N ASP A 253 -40.41 6.07 26.41
CA ASP A 253 -39.36 6.00 25.38
C ASP A 253 -38.75 4.60 25.26
N ALA A 254 -38.50 3.91 26.37
CA ALA A 254 -37.94 2.56 26.35
C ALA A 254 -38.87 1.56 25.65
N ILE A 255 -40.18 1.69 25.84
CA ILE A 255 -41.17 0.86 25.13
C ILE A 255 -41.07 1.13 23.63
N VAL A 256 -41.02 2.39 23.21
CA VAL A 256 -40.89 2.80 21.81
C VAL A 256 -39.58 2.28 21.20
N GLY A 257 -38.46 2.52 21.86
CA GLY A 257 -37.13 2.14 21.37
C GLY A 257 -36.92 0.62 21.31
N VAL A 258 -37.22 -0.11 22.39
CA VAL A 258 -37.04 -1.57 22.44
C VAL A 258 -38.00 -2.28 21.49
N SER A 259 -39.24 -1.81 21.37
CA SER A 259 -40.18 -2.38 20.38
C SER A 259 -39.72 -2.10 18.95
N ALA A 260 -39.22 -0.90 18.64
CA ALA A 260 -38.70 -0.57 17.31
C ALA A 260 -37.50 -1.45 16.95
N LEU A 261 -36.57 -1.62 17.90
CA LEU A 261 -35.40 -2.49 17.74
C LEU A 261 -35.81 -3.95 17.54
N SER A 262 -36.76 -4.43 18.34
CA SER A 262 -37.29 -5.79 18.22
C SER A 262 -37.93 -6.03 16.85
N ILE A 263 -38.76 -5.11 16.37
CA ILE A 263 -39.39 -5.19 15.04
C ILE A 263 -38.33 -5.21 13.93
N LEU A 264 -37.26 -4.40 14.02
CA LEU A 264 -36.17 -4.41 13.03
C LEU A 264 -35.51 -5.79 12.92
N TYR A 265 -35.21 -6.45 14.05
CA TYR A 265 -34.63 -7.79 14.06
C TYR A 265 -35.63 -8.87 13.63
N LEU A 266 -36.90 -8.78 14.04
CA LEU A 266 -37.94 -9.73 13.63
C LEU A 266 -38.18 -9.69 12.12
N ILE A 267 -38.27 -8.49 11.54
CA ILE A 267 -38.38 -8.32 10.08
C ILE A 267 -37.16 -8.95 9.40
N ARG A 268 -35.94 -8.66 9.88
CA ARG A 268 -34.71 -9.23 9.31
C ARG A 268 -34.71 -10.76 9.33
N GLN A 269 -34.99 -11.36 10.49
CA GLN A 269 -35.00 -12.81 10.64
C GLN A 269 -36.10 -13.45 9.78
N GLY A 270 -37.30 -12.89 9.79
CA GLY A 270 -38.43 -13.38 9.00
C GLY A 270 -38.16 -13.36 7.50
N PHE A 271 -37.66 -12.24 6.95
CA PHE A 271 -37.35 -12.14 5.52
C PHE A 271 -36.13 -12.97 5.11
N THR A 272 -35.14 -13.14 5.99
CA THR A 272 -33.96 -13.98 5.70
C THR A 272 -34.37 -15.47 5.65
N ALA A 273 -35.13 -15.94 6.63
CA ALA A 273 -35.66 -17.30 6.63
C ALA A 273 -36.62 -17.54 5.45
N ALA A 274 -37.46 -16.55 5.10
CA ALA A 274 -38.33 -16.64 3.93
C ALA A 274 -37.51 -16.69 2.62
N ALA A 275 -36.41 -15.94 2.52
CA ALA A 275 -35.56 -15.92 1.33
C ALA A 275 -34.82 -17.26 1.12
N GLU A 276 -34.46 -17.95 2.20
CA GLU A 276 -33.90 -19.30 2.17
C GLU A 276 -34.97 -20.34 1.78
N ARG A 277 -36.19 -20.20 2.33
CA ARG A 277 -37.30 -21.13 2.06
C ARG A 277 -37.92 -20.96 0.67
N TYR A 278 -37.89 -19.75 0.09
CA TYR A 278 -38.46 -19.44 -1.22
C TYR A 278 -37.41 -18.83 -2.18
N PRO A 279 -36.47 -19.64 -2.74
CA PRO A 279 -35.40 -19.14 -3.59
C PRO A 279 -35.87 -18.37 -4.83
N LYS A 280 -37.04 -18.76 -5.39
CA LYS A 280 -37.64 -18.11 -6.57
C LYS A 280 -37.96 -16.61 -6.34
N HIS A 281 -38.25 -16.21 -5.10
CA HIS A 281 -38.58 -14.82 -4.75
C HIS A 281 -37.46 -14.12 -3.97
N LYS A 282 -36.26 -14.71 -3.91
CA LYS A 282 -35.13 -14.21 -3.10
C LYS A 282 -34.81 -12.73 -3.38
N ARG A 283 -34.88 -12.29 -4.64
CA ARG A 283 -34.63 -10.89 -5.02
C ARG A 283 -35.67 -9.94 -4.42
N LEU A 284 -36.95 -10.27 -4.53
CA LEU A 284 -38.03 -9.45 -3.97
C LEU A 284 -37.93 -9.39 -2.45
N LEU A 285 -37.78 -10.54 -1.79
CA LEU A 285 -37.63 -10.63 -0.34
C LEU A 285 -36.41 -9.88 0.18
N PHE A 286 -35.30 -9.89 -0.57
CA PHE A 286 -34.12 -9.09 -0.27
C PHE A 286 -34.43 -7.59 -0.32
N PHE A 287 -35.05 -7.09 -1.40
CA PHE A 287 -35.42 -5.68 -1.51
C PHE A 287 -36.41 -5.25 -0.43
N THR A 288 -37.41 -6.09 -0.10
CA THR A 288 -38.34 -5.80 1.00
C THR A 288 -37.63 -5.74 2.35
N ASN A 289 -36.68 -6.64 2.62
CA ASN A 289 -35.87 -6.61 3.84
C ASN A 289 -35.04 -5.31 3.96
N THR A 290 -34.54 -4.79 2.84
CA THR A 290 -33.81 -3.51 2.81
C THR A 290 -34.70 -2.32 3.21
N MET A 291 -36.01 -2.36 2.91
CA MET A 291 -36.95 -1.28 3.25
C MET A 291 -37.36 -1.24 4.74
N ARG A 292 -36.93 -2.22 5.55
CA ARG A 292 -37.32 -2.32 6.97
C ARG A 292 -37.06 -1.04 7.76
N THR A 293 -35.95 -0.36 7.48
CA THR A 293 -35.55 0.82 8.24
C THR A 293 -36.52 1.98 8.00
N VAL A 294 -36.83 2.27 6.74
CA VAL A 294 -37.84 3.28 6.37
C VAL A 294 -39.20 2.92 6.93
N PHE A 295 -39.60 1.65 6.81
CA PHE A 295 -40.88 1.17 7.30
C PHE A 295 -41.02 1.41 8.81
N VAL A 296 -40.01 1.05 9.61
CA VAL A 296 -40.03 1.25 11.06
C VAL A 296 -40.06 2.74 11.40
N ILE A 297 -39.23 3.58 10.77
CA ILE A 297 -39.27 5.04 11.01
C ILE A 297 -40.67 5.60 10.72
N LEU A 298 -41.29 5.22 9.61
CA LEU A 298 -42.61 5.70 9.22
C LEU A 298 -43.70 5.24 10.20
N VAL A 299 -43.74 3.96 10.54
CA VAL A 299 -44.73 3.39 11.48
C VAL A 299 -44.64 4.08 12.84
N TYR A 300 -43.43 4.26 13.37
CA TYR A 300 -43.23 4.91 14.67
C TYR A 300 -43.49 6.42 14.62
N THR A 301 -43.26 7.07 13.48
CA THR A 301 -43.63 8.49 13.28
C THR A 301 -45.15 8.66 13.26
N VAL A 302 -45.89 7.78 12.58
CA VAL A 302 -47.36 7.80 12.58
C VAL A 302 -47.91 7.50 13.97
N MET A 303 -47.39 6.49 14.66
CA MET A 303 -47.75 6.17 16.04
C MET A 303 -47.52 7.38 16.96
N SER A 304 -46.37 8.04 16.83
CA SER A 304 -46.04 9.24 17.60
C SER A 304 -46.95 10.41 17.28
N TRP A 305 -47.29 10.63 16.02
CA TRP A 305 -48.26 11.63 15.63
C TRP A 305 -49.62 11.37 16.30
N VAL A 306 -50.15 10.14 16.23
CA VAL A 306 -51.45 9.82 16.85
C VAL A 306 -51.44 10.06 18.37
N LEU A 307 -50.36 9.69 19.06
CA LEU A 307 -50.25 9.83 20.51
C LEU A 307 -49.96 11.27 20.97
N ASN A 308 -49.23 12.05 20.17
CA ASN A 308 -48.76 13.40 20.54
C ASN A 308 -49.48 14.54 19.80
N MET A 309 -50.42 14.28 18.88
CA MET A 309 -51.12 15.32 18.11
C MET A 309 -51.82 16.35 19.02
N HIS A 310 -52.34 15.92 20.16
CA HIS A 310 -53.02 16.78 21.14
C HIS A 310 -52.10 17.23 22.29
N ARG A 311 -50.82 16.86 22.24
CA ARG A 311 -49.81 17.09 23.30
C ARG A 311 -48.51 17.60 22.69
N ARG A 312 -48.61 18.65 21.88
CA ARG A 312 -47.46 19.16 21.13
C ARG A 312 -46.39 19.79 22.05
N ASP A 313 -46.82 20.41 23.13
CA ASP A 313 -45.94 21.11 24.07
C ASP A 313 -45.36 20.19 25.16
N ASP A 314 -46.03 19.05 25.44
CA ASP A 314 -45.61 18.03 26.41
C ASP A 314 -45.81 16.61 25.83
N PRO A 315 -44.94 16.18 24.89
CA PRO A 315 -45.07 14.90 24.24
C PRO A 315 -44.84 13.74 25.23
N LEU A 316 -45.56 12.64 25.06
CA LEU A 316 -45.53 11.46 25.95
C LEU A 316 -44.13 10.83 26.08
N PHE A 317 -43.29 11.02 25.08
CA PHE A 317 -41.92 10.55 24.97
C PHE A 317 -41.14 11.53 24.09
N LYS A 318 -39.80 11.43 24.08
CA LYS A 318 -38.94 12.42 23.45
C LYS A 318 -39.03 12.37 21.91
N VAL A 319 -39.62 13.42 21.34
CA VAL A 319 -39.68 13.65 19.89
C VAL A 319 -38.61 14.63 19.43
N LEU A 320 -38.38 14.71 18.11
CA LEU A 320 -37.36 15.56 17.51
C LEU A 320 -37.54 17.06 17.83
N GLY A 321 -38.79 17.55 17.82
CA GLY A 321 -39.09 18.95 18.09
C GLY A 321 -39.03 19.88 16.86
N ALA A 322 -39.01 21.19 17.11
CA ALA A 322 -39.10 22.20 16.05
C ALA A 322 -37.79 22.33 15.26
N ILE A 323 -37.90 22.35 13.93
CA ILE A 323 -36.77 22.51 13.01
C ILE A 323 -36.73 23.97 12.52
N PRO A 324 -35.57 24.64 12.55
CA PRO A 324 -35.40 25.98 11.98
C PRO A 324 -35.82 26.04 10.51
N LYS A 325 -36.52 27.11 10.10
CA LYS A 325 -37.05 27.24 8.74
C LYS A 325 -36.05 27.90 7.79
N GLY A 326 -35.79 27.22 6.68
CA GLY A 326 -35.10 27.72 5.49
C GLY A 326 -33.60 28.02 5.62
N PHE A 327 -32.97 28.39 4.49
CA PHE A 327 -31.59 28.89 4.42
C PHE A 327 -31.57 30.40 4.62
N GLN A 328 -31.14 30.85 5.80
CA GLN A 328 -31.10 32.27 6.16
C GLN A 328 -29.69 32.88 6.11
N ASN A 329 -28.65 32.04 6.10
CA ASN A 329 -27.25 32.45 6.28
C ASN A 329 -26.38 32.22 5.03
N ILE A 330 -26.95 32.46 3.83
CA ILE A 330 -26.20 32.38 2.57
C ILE A 330 -25.33 33.63 2.44
N GLY A 331 -24.04 33.47 2.18
CA GLY A 331 -23.12 34.59 2.04
C GLY A 331 -21.69 34.16 1.75
N VAL A 332 -20.87 35.11 1.30
CA VAL A 332 -19.44 34.87 1.07
C VAL A 332 -18.73 34.75 2.42
N PRO A 333 -17.97 33.68 2.69
CA PRO A 333 -17.23 33.54 3.94
C PRO A 333 -16.18 34.64 4.06
N LYS A 334 -16.15 35.32 5.22
CA LYS A 334 -15.18 36.39 5.49
C LYS A 334 -13.87 35.78 5.96
N LEU A 335 -12.81 35.96 5.17
CA LEU A 335 -11.45 35.52 5.49
C LEU A 335 -10.62 36.75 5.81
N THR A 336 -10.37 37.03 7.09
CA THR A 336 -9.45 38.07 7.53
C THR A 336 -8.16 37.45 8.04
N THR A 337 -7.02 38.11 7.82
CA THR A 337 -5.71 37.62 8.27
C THR A 337 -5.65 37.41 9.78
N GLU A 338 -6.31 38.28 10.54
CA GLU A 338 -6.44 38.19 12.00
C GLU A 338 -7.17 36.91 12.41
N LEU A 339 -8.34 36.65 11.81
CA LEU A 339 -9.12 35.44 12.08
C LEU A 339 -8.35 34.16 11.74
N ILE A 340 -7.63 34.16 10.61
CA ILE A 340 -6.80 33.01 10.22
C ILE A 340 -5.70 32.77 11.25
N SER A 341 -5.03 33.83 11.71
CA SER A 341 -3.95 33.72 12.71
C SER A 341 -4.41 33.05 14.00
N ASP A 342 -5.66 33.27 14.41
CA ASP A 342 -6.18 32.73 15.67
C ASP A 342 -6.46 31.22 15.59
N PHE A 343 -6.96 30.71 14.46
CA PHE A 343 -7.28 29.28 14.32
C PHE A 343 -6.18 28.43 13.68
N VAL A 344 -5.11 29.03 13.14
CA VAL A 344 -3.96 28.30 12.55
C VAL A 344 -3.40 27.19 13.46
N PRO A 345 -3.26 27.36 14.79
CA PRO A 345 -2.79 26.29 15.67
C PRO A 345 -3.66 25.02 15.65
N TYR A 346 -4.96 25.17 15.39
CA TYR A 346 -5.93 24.07 15.33
C TYR A 346 -6.04 23.43 13.95
N LEU A 347 -5.46 24.05 12.93
CA LEU A 347 -5.57 23.63 11.54
C LEU A 347 -4.97 22.23 11.28
N PRO A 348 -3.78 21.86 11.81
CA PRO A 348 -3.25 20.51 11.63
C PRO A 348 -4.18 19.44 12.22
N ALA A 349 -4.69 19.65 13.43
CA ALA A 349 -5.62 18.72 14.07
C ALA A 349 -6.93 18.59 13.28
N THR A 350 -7.49 19.72 12.83
CA THR A 350 -8.72 19.75 12.01
C THR A 350 -8.53 18.98 10.71
N VAL A 351 -7.42 19.21 9.99
CA VAL A 351 -7.11 18.51 8.72
C VAL A 351 -6.90 17.02 8.94
N ILE A 352 -6.18 16.62 10.00
CA ILE A 352 -5.98 15.21 10.34
C ILE A 352 -7.31 14.53 10.63
N VAL A 353 -8.17 15.12 11.46
CA VAL A 353 -9.51 14.57 11.76
C VAL A 353 -10.34 14.47 10.48
N LEU A 354 -10.37 15.54 9.67
CA LEU A 354 -11.13 15.59 8.41
C LEU A 354 -10.70 14.46 7.45
N LEU A 355 -9.39 14.25 7.29
CA LEU A 355 -8.82 13.22 6.42
C LEU A 355 -8.98 11.81 6.99
N VAL A 356 -8.47 11.58 8.19
CA VAL A 356 -8.34 10.24 8.77
C VAL A 356 -9.72 9.62 9.02
N GLU A 357 -10.67 10.40 9.56
CA GLU A 357 -12.03 9.91 9.83
C GLU A 357 -12.72 9.51 8.52
N HIS A 358 -12.69 10.40 7.51
CA HIS A 358 -13.28 10.10 6.21
C HIS A 358 -12.64 8.87 5.58
N MET A 359 -11.31 8.83 5.49
CA MET A 359 -10.57 7.74 4.84
C MET A 359 -10.78 6.40 5.52
N ALA A 360 -10.78 6.36 6.85
CA ALA A 360 -11.02 5.14 7.62
C ALA A 360 -12.43 4.60 7.37
N ILE A 361 -13.45 5.48 7.34
CA ILE A 361 -14.83 5.09 7.04
C ILE A 361 -14.95 4.61 5.59
N SER A 362 -14.44 5.38 4.62
CA SER A 362 -14.45 5.02 3.20
C SER A 362 -13.89 3.60 3.01
N LYS A 363 -12.64 3.39 3.40
CA LYS A 363 -11.91 2.13 3.18
C LYS A 363 -12.56 0.96 3.91
N SER A 364 -13.10 1.19 5.11
CA SER A 364 -13.86 0.20 5.87
C SER A 364 -15.11 -0.27 5.11
N PHE A 365 -15.93 0.66 4.60
CA PHE A 365 -17.16 0.30 3.88
C PHE A 365 -16.89 -0.23 2.47
N GLY A 366 -15.86 0.26 1.76
CA GLY A 366 -15.39 -0.34 0.51
C GLY A 366 -15.04 -1.82 0.70
N ARG A 367 -14.35 -2.15 1.81
CA ARG A 367 -14.03 -3.54 2.15
C ARG A 367 -15.26 -4.36 2.53
N VAL A 368 -16.14 -3.84 3.39
CA VAL A 368 -17.36 -4.55 3.83
C VAL A 368 -18.29 -4.86 2.65
N ASN A 369 -18.37 -3.95 1.67
CA ASN A 369 -19.28 -4.06 0.52
C ASN A 369 -18.58 -4.46 -0.79
N ASN A 370 -17.31 -4.87 -0.72
CA ASN A 370 -16.52 -5.41 -1.82
C ASN A 370 -16.40 -4.48 -3.06
N TYR A 371 -15.98 -3.24 -2.84
CA TYR A 371 -15.57 -2.31 -3.91
C TYR A 371 -14.33 -1.52 -3.50
N THR A 372 -13.58 -1.03 -4.49
CA THR A 372 -12.38 -0.22 -4.27
C THR A 372 -12.72 1.26 -4.26
N ILE A 373 -11.98 2.00 -3.45
CA ILE A 373 -12.11 3.45 -3.29
C ILE A 373 -10.78 4.06 -3.67
N ASP A 374 -10.82 5.20 -4.36
CA ASP A 374 -9.61 5.99 -4.61
C ASP A 374 -9.46 7.00 -3.45
N PRO A 375 -8.46 6.83 -2.57
CA PRO A 375 -8.28 7.72 -1.42
C PRO A 375 -7.99 9.17 -1.83
N SER A 376 -7.25 9.39 -2.93
CA SER A 376 -6.94 10.74 -3.40
C SER A 376 -8.19 11.45 -3.88
N GLN A 377 -9.05 10.73 -4.58
CA GLN A 377 -10.31 11.27 -5.09
C GLN A 377 -11.33 11.52 -3.97
N GLU A 378 -11.36 10.69 -2.92
CA GLU A 378 -12.13 10.99 -1.72
C GLU A 378 -11.65 12.26 -1.01
N MET A 379 -10.33 12.53 -0.99
CA MET A 379 -9.77 13.80 -0.47
C MET A 379 -10.24 15.00 -1.29
N VAL A 380 -10.28 14.89 -2.62
CA VAL A 380 -10.87 15.92 -3.51
C VAL A 380 -12.34 16.14 -3.16
N ALA A 381 -13.11 15.07 -2.96
CA ALA A 381 -14.54 15.16 -2.65
C ALA A 381 -14.82 15.90 -1.34
N ILE A 382 -14.13 15.56 -0.25
CA ILE A 382 -14.29 16.27 1.03
C ILE A 382 -13.71 17.68 0.99
N GLY A 383 -12.59 17.89 0.28
CA GLY A 383 -11.98 19.20 0.10
C GLY A 383 -12.95 20.15 -0.59
N MET A 384 -13.57 19.71 -1.69
CA MET A 384 -14.61 20.46 -2.40
C MET A 384 -15.85 20.72 -1.54
N ALA A 385 -16.33 19.72 -0.78
CA ALA A 385 -17.49 19.89 0.09
C ALA A 385 -17.26 20.97 1.16
N ASN A 386 -16.07 21.00 1.78
CA ASN A 386 -15.70 21.97 2.81
C ASN A 386 -15.28 23.34 2.25
N LEU A 387 -14.81 23.38 1.00
CA LEU A 387 -14.49 24.63 0.30
C LEU A 387 -15.74 25.37 -0.16
N VAL A 388 -16.72 24.63 -0.74
CA VAL A 388 -17.96 25.20 -1.31
C VAL A 388 -19.03 25.40 -0.24
N GLY A 389 -19.09 24.53 0.77
CA GLY A 389 -20.15 24.57 1.78
C GLY A 389 -20.33 25.88 2.53
N PRO A 390 -19.25 26.56 2.98
CA PRO A 390 -19.35 27.82 3.70
C PRO A 390 -20.11 28.93 2.96
N PHE A 391 -20.16 28.90 1.62
CA PHE A 391 -20.95 29.85 0.82
C PHE A 391 -22.48 29.72 1.05
N LEU A 392 -22.93 28.56 1.54
CA LEU A 392 -24.31 28.27 1.89
C LEU A 392 -24.49 28.10 3.41
N GLY A 393 -23.51 28.59 4.20
CA GLY A 393 -23.54 28.55 5.66
C GLY A 393 -23.15 27.20 6.26
N ALA A 394 -22.52 26.29 5.52
CA ALA A 394 -21.97 25.08 6.13
C ALA A 394 -20.71 25.38 6.95
N TYR A 395 -20.45 24.53 7.94
CA TYR A 395 -19.19 24.47 8.68
C TYR A 395 -18.48 23.14 8.37
N PRO A 396 -17.27 22.89 8.93
CA PRO A 396 -16.51 21.69 8.59
C PRO A 396 -17.33 20.40 8.73
N ALA A 397 -17.33 19.60 7.67
CA ALA A 397 -18.12 18.38 7.51
C ALA A 397 -17.28 17.24 6.93
N THR A 398 -17.53 16.02 7.39
CA THR A 398 -16.79 14.82 6.96
C THR A 398 -17.73 13.60 6.88
N GLY A 399 -17.19 12.46 6.47
CA GLY A 399 -17.92 11.20 6.45
C GLY A 399 -18.36 10.79 7.86
N SER A 400 -19.62 10.39 8.03
CA SER A 400 -20.14 9.92 9.32
C SER A 400 -20.31 8.42 9.37
N PHE A 401 -19.71 7.76 10.36
CA PHE A 401 -19.77 6.29 10.51
C PHE A 401 -21.21 5.79 10.67
N SER A 402 -22.00 6.38 11.57
CA SER A 402 -23.38 5.95 11.82
C SER A 402 -24.30 6.14 10.61
N ARG A 403 -24.19 7.28 9.90
CA ARG A 403 -24.99 7.55 8.70
C ARG A 403 -24.59 6.63 7.55
N THR A 404 -23.29 6.43 7.34
CA THR A 404 -22.76 5.50 6.33
C THR A 404 -23.21 4.06 6.59
N ALA A 405 -23.23 3.62 7.85
CA ALA A 405 -23.75 2.32 8.25
C ALA A 405 -25.23 2.14 7.88
N ILE A 406 -26.06 3.13 8.21
CA ILE A 406 -27.49 3.12 7.88
C ILE A 406 -27.69 3.13 6.36
N GLN A 407 -26.93 3.96 5.64
CA GLN A 407 -27.03 4.13 4.19
C GLN A 407 -26.70 2.83 3.46
N SER A 408 -25.62 2.18 3.91
CA SER A 408 -25.20 0.88 3.41
C SER A 408 -26.25 -0.21 3.68
N LYS A 409 -26.79 -0.26 4.91
CA LYS A 409 -27.84 -1.21 5.29
C LYS A 409 -29.18 -0.95 4.59
N ALA A 410 -29.45 0.29 4.20
CA ALA A 410 -30.59 0.69 3.38
C ALA A 410 -30.40 0.37 1.88
N GLY A 411 -29.30 -0.31 1.51
CA GLY A 411 -29.10 -0.89 0.19
C GLY A 411 -28.80 0.12 -0.90
N VAL A 412 -28.12 1.21 -0.55
CA VAL A 412 -27.61 2.21 -1.49
C VAL A 412 -26.83 1.58 -2.64
N ARG A 413 -27.04 2.10 -3.84
CA ARG A 413 -26.47 1.58 -5.09
C ARG A 413 -25.43 2.53 -5.66
N THR A 414 -25.65 3.84 -5.59
CA THR A 414 -24.68 4.82 -6.07
C THR A 414 -24.54 6.02 -5.13
N PRO A 415 -23.49 6.85 -5.31
CA PRO A 415 -23.37 8.12 -4.60
C PRO A 415 -24.54 9.10 -4.84
N ALA A 416 -25.34 8.91 -5.89
CA ALA A 416 -26.49 9.75 -6.22
C ALA A 416 -27.58 9.77 -5.12
N ALA A 417 -27.59 8.79 -4.21
CA ALA A 417 -28.42 8.81 -3.01
C ALA A 417 -28.22 10.10 -2.16
N GLY A 418 -27.05 10.74 -2.27
CA GLY A 418 -26.78 12.05 -1.68
C GLY A 418 -27.70 13.16 -2.22
N ILE A 419 -28.07 13.14 -3.50
CA ILE A 419 -29.01 14.11 -4.10
C ILE A 419 -30.38 13.98 -3.43
N ILE A 420 -30.84 12.74 -3.25
CA ILE A 420 -32.14 12.45 -2.62
C ILE A 420 -32.11 12.84 -1.15
N THR A 421 -31.01 12.56 -0.46
CA THR A 421 -30.80 13.00 0.93
C THR A 421 -30.86 14.53 1.02
N GLY A 422 -30.15 15.25 0.14
CA GLY A 422 -30.17 16.71 0.09
C GLY A 422 -31.56 17.27 -0.20
N LEU A 423 -32.31 16.65 -1.12
CA LEU A 423 -33.71 17.00 -1.40
C LEU A 423 -34.59 16.81 -0.15
N VAL A 424 -34.41 15.72 0.59
CA VAL A 424 -35.18 15.46 1.82
C VAL A 424 -34.83 16.47 2.91
N VAL A 425 -33.55 16.84 3.07
CA VAL A 425 -33.13 17.90 4.02
C VAL A 425 -33.70 19.26 3.63
N LEU A 426 -33.71 19.59 2.34
CA LEU A 426 -34.31 20.81 1.80
C LEU A 426 -35.84 20.82 2.05
N LEU A 427 -36.51 19.72 1.76
CA LEU A 427 -37.94 19.58 2.04
C LEU A 427 -38.21 19.63 3.56
N ALA A 428 -37.36 19.05 4.41
CA ALA A 428 -37.48 19.11 5.86
C ALA A 428 -37.41 20.54 6.40
N THR A 429 -36.51 21.37 5.85
CA THR A 429 -36.34 22.77 6.28
C THR A 429 -37.45 23.72 5.79
N TYR A 430 -38.12 23.43 4.67
CA TYR A 430 -39.16 24.32 4.13
C TYR A 430 -40.61 23.79 4.26
N LEU A 431 -40.83 22.49 4.08
CA LEU A 431 -42.17 21.90 3.88
C LEU A 431 -42.55 20.85 4.94
N LEU A 432 -41.61 19.97 5.30
CA LEU A 432 -41.85 18.78 6.11
C LEU A 432 -41.55 18.97 7.62
N THR A 433 -41.29 20.20 8.08
CA THR A 433 -41.07 20.50 9.51
C THR A 433 -42.14 19.91 10.42
N ALA A 434 -43.41 19.91 9.98
CA ALA A 434 -44.54 19.35 10.74
C ALA A 434 -44.48 17.82 10.88
N VAL A 435 -43.98 17.09 9.88
CA VAL A 435 -43.87 15.63 9.92
C VAL A 435 -42.66 15.21 10.75
N PHE A 436 -41.52 15.85 10.51
CA PHE A 436 -40.27 15.54 11.21
C PHE A 436 -40.36 15.82 12.71
N PHE A 437 -41.16 16.80 13.13
CA PHE A 437 -41.43 17.10 14.53
C PHE A 437 -41.80 15.85 15.35
N TYR A 438 -42.59 14.94 14.76
CA TYR A 438 -43.13 13.77 15.46
C TYR A 438 -42.21 12.54 15.43
N ILE A 439 -41.03 12.59 14.80
CA ILE A 439 -40.11 11.45 14.76
C ILE A 439 -39.63 11.14 16.20
N PRO A 440 -39.86 9.92 16.73
CA PRO A 440 -39.38 9.54 18.06
C PRO A 440 -37.86 9.39 18.10
N SER A 441 -37.21 9.98 19.11
CA SER A 441 -35.76 9.86 19.31
C SER A 441 -35.35 8.40 19.58
N ALA A 442 -36.16 7.67 20.34
CA ALA A 442 -35.93 6.26 20.65
C ALA A 442 -35.98 5.34 19.41
N ALA A 443 -36.86 5.64 18.44
CA ALA A 443 -36.93 4.89 17.19
C ALA A 443 -35.69 5.13 16.30
N LEU A 444 -35.17 6.37 16.27
CA LEU A 444 -33.91 6.69 15.57
C LEU A 444 -32.71 5.97 16.22
N ALA A 445 -32.65 5.96 17.55
CA ALA A 445 -31.63 5.23 18.30
C ALA A 445 -31.65 3.73 17.96
N ALA A 446 -32.84 3.12 17.91
CA ALA A 446 -33.01 1.71 17.52
C ALA A 446 -32.49 1.44 16.10
N VAL A 447 -32.78 2.32 15.14
CA VAL A 447 -32.27 2.21 13.76
C VAL A 447 -30.75 2.29 13.71
N ILE A 448 -30.14 3.22 14.45
CA ILE A 448 -28.69 3.38 14.51
C ILE A 448 -28.04 2.12 15.11
N ILE A 449 -28.53 1.63 16.24
CA ILE A 449 -28.04 0.41 16.89
C ILE A 449 -28.13 -0.78 15.94
N HIS A 450 -29.29 -0.97 15.29
CA HIS A 450 -29.52 -2.07 14.35
C HIS A 450 -28.55 -2.02 13.14
N ALA A 451 -28.29 -0.83 12.60
CA ALA A 451 -27.43 -0.67 11.43
C ALA A 451 -25.95 -0.92 11.76
N VAL A 452 -25.52 -0.45 12.92
CA VAL A 452 -24.11 -0.45 13.34
C VAL A 452 -23.68 -1.77 13.99
N GLY A 453 -24.58 -2.47 14.68
CA GLY A 453 -24.24 -3.74 15.37
C GLY A 453 -23.68 -4.83 14.45
N ASP A 454 -24.04 -4.82 13.17
CA ASP A 454 -23.53 -5.77 12.17
C ASP A 454 -22.07 -5.49 11.72
N LEU A 455 -21.47 -4.37 12.15
CA LEU A 455 -20.10 -3.98 11.77
C LEU A 455 -19.04 -4.53 12.74
N VAL A 456 -19.46 -5.11 13.86
CA VAL A 456 -18.56 -5.78 14.80
C VAL A 456 -17.86 -6.94 14.09
N THR A 457 -16.53 -6.97 14.17
CA THR A 457 -15.73 -8.00 13.50
C THR A 457 -16.05 -9.40 14.06
N PRO A 458 -16.43 -10.37 13.21
CA PRO A 458 -16.73 -11.72 13.67
C PRO A 458 -15.52 -12.44 14.29
N PRO A 459 -15.70 -13.31 15.30
CA PRO A 459 -14.61 -14.05 15.92
C PRO A 459 -13.78 -14.91 14.95
N ASN A 460 -14.41 -15.42 13.89
CA ASN A 460 -13.72 -16.20 12.85
C ASN A 460 -12.65 -15.35 12.12
N THR A 461 -12.93 -14.07 11.86
CA THR A 461 -11.97 -13.14 11.25
C THR A 461 -10.79 -12.88 12.19
N ILE A 462 -11.03 -12.75 13.50
CA ILE A 462 -9.97 -12.57 14.50
C ILE A 462 -9.08 -13.83 14.56
N TYR A 463 -9.67 -15.02 14.48
CA TYR A 463 -8.91 -16.27 14.41
C TYR A 463 -8.08 -16.39 13.12
N GLN A 464 -8.57 -15.86 12.00
CA GLN A 464 -7.78 -15.75 10.77
C GLN A 464 -6.59 -14.79 10.95
N PHE A 465 -6.76 -13.66 11.64
CA PHE A 465 -5.63 -12.77 11.97
C PHE A 465 -4.58 -13.50 12.81
N TRP A 466 -5.00 -14.32 13.79
CA TRP A 466 -4.07 -15.13 14.58
C TRP A 466 -3.24 -16.10 13.73
N LYS A 467 -3.87 -16.75 12.74
CA LYS A 467 -3.16 -17.65 11.80
C LYS A 467 -2.17 -16.93 10.89
N VAL A 468 -2.40 -15.65 10.60
CA VAL A 468 -1.51 -14.83 9.77
C VAL A 468 -0.36 -14.27 10.61
N SER A 469 -0.67 -13.57 11.71
CA SER A 469 0.30 -12.92 12.58
C SER A 469 -0.30 -12.69 13.98
N PRO A 470 0.15 -13.41 15.03
CA PRO A 470 -0.35 -13.22 16.39
C PRO A 470 -0.21 -11.79 16.93
N ILE A 471 0.82 -11.07 16.49
CA ILE A 471 1.06 -9.67 16.88
C ILE A 471 -0.11 -8.78 16.43
N GLU A 472 -0.70 -9.05 15.26
CA GLU A 472 -1.82 -8.24 14.76
C GLU A 472 -3.07 -8.39 15.62
N VAL A 473 -3.30 -9.55 16.22
CA VAL A 473 -4.42 -9.75 17.16
C VAL A 473 -4.25 -8.87 18.39
N PHE A 474 -3.02 -8.71 18.89
CA PHE A 474 -2.73 -7.78 20.00
C PHE A 474 -3.00 -6.32 19.59
N ILE A 475 -2.61 -5.92 18.37
CA ILE A 475 -2.91 -4.59 17.83
C ILE A 475 -4.42 -4.37 17.78
N PHE A 476 -5.17 -5.34 17.26
CA PHE A 476 -6.63 -5.28 17.17
C PHE A 476 -7.29 -5.03 18.53
N PHE A 477 -6.96 -5.83 19.55
CA PHE A 477 -7.55 -5.68 20.88
C PHE A 477 -7.09 -4.39 21.57
N THR A 478 -5.86 -3.93 21.32
CA THR A 478 -5.39 -2.64 21.81
C THR A 478 -6.27 -1.51 21.27
N GLY A 479 -6.53 -1.51 19.95
CA GLY A 479 -7.41 -0.53 19.32
C GLY A 479 -8.82 -0.52 19.90
N VAL A 480 -9.45 -1.69 19.99
CA VAL A 480 -10.81 -1.82 20.55
C VAL A 480 -10.84 -1.35 22.01
N THR A 481 -9.84 -1.71 22.81
CA THR A 481 -9.75 -1.30 24.22
C THR A 481 -9.62 0.21 24.34
N VAL A 482 -8.70 0.84 23.60
CA VAL A 482 -8.53 2.29 23.62
C VAL A 482 -9.80 3.00 23.16
N SER A 483 -10.47 2.52 22.10
CA SER A 483 -11.76 3.07 21.65
C SER A 483 -12.87 3.02 22.70
N VAL A 484 -12.85 2.04 23.61
CA VAL A 484 -13.86 1.86 24.67
C VAL A 484 -13.56 2.70 25.92
N PHE A 485 -12.28 2.90 26.24
CA PHE A 485 -11.86 3.62 27.46
C PHE A 485 -11.51 5.09 27.23
N ALA A 486 -11.22 5.50 26.00
CA ALA A 486 -10.95 6.87 25.60
C ALA A 486 -11.94 7.27 24.50
N GLN A 487 -11.45 7.64 23.31
CA GLN A 487 -12.28 7.92 22.14
C GLN A 487 -11.95 6.98 20.97
N ILE A 488 -12.86 6.91 19.99
CA ILE A 488 -12.73 6.00 18.84
C ILE A 488 -11.46 6.34 18.04
N GLU A 489 -11.18 7.64 17.91
CA GLU A 489 -10.06 8.23 17.18
C GLU A 489 -8.72 7.85 17.80
N ASP A 490 -8.63 7.89 19.14
CA ASP A 490 -7.44 7.47 19.88
C ASP A 490 -7.12 6.00 19.62
N GLY A 491 -8.15 5.15 19.52
CA GLY A 491 -7.99 3.73 19.17
C GLY A 491 -7.46 3.54 17.75
N LEU A 492 -7.90 4.36 16.80
CA LEU A 492 -7.35 4.36 15.45
C LEU A 492 -5.88 4.81 15.44
N TYR A 493 -5.55 5.91 16.13
CA TYR A 493 -4.17 6.39 16.23
C TYR A 493 -3.25 5.36 16.87
N ALA A 494 -3.68 4.73 17.97
CA ALA A 494 -2.91 3.70 18.65
C ALA A 494 -2.60 2.50 17.74
N THR A 495 -3.58 2.03 16.97
CA THR A 495 -3.38 0.87 16.08
C THR A 495 -2.52 1.18 14.86
N VAL A 496 -2.67 2.36 14.26
CA VAL A 496 -1.85 2.81 13.13
C VAL A 496 -0.39 2.98 13.58
N LEU A 497 -0.16 3.62 14.72
CA LEU A 497 1.20 3.80 15.27
C LEU A 497 1.84 2.45 15.63
N LEU A 498 1.10 1.54 16.25
CA LEU A 498 1.63 0.21 16.61
C LEU A 498 1.90 -0.66 15.37
N SER A 499 1.02 -0.62 14.37
CA SER A 499 1.24 -1.30 13.08
C SER A 499 2.47 -0.73 12.37
N GLY A 500 2.62 0.60 12.36
CA GLY A 500 3.77 1.29 11.79
C GLY A 500 5.07 0.95 12.53
N ALA A 501 5.04 0.88 13.87
CA ALA A 501 6.20 0.47 14.67
C ALA A 501 6.65 -0.96 14.36
N VAL A 502 5.71 -1.90 14.20
CA VAL A 502 6.02 -3.28 13.78
C VAL A 502 6.61 -3.31 12.37
N PHE A 503 6.06 -2.53 11.44
CA PHE A 503 6.59 -2.41 10.08
C PHE A 503 8.02 -1.87 10.06
N ILE A 504 8.28 -0.75 10.75
CA ILE A 504 9.61 -0.15 10.87
C ILE A 504 10.58 -1.13 11.53
N TYR A 505 10.17 -1.82 12.60
CA TYR A 505 11.01 -2.81 13.28
C TYR A 505 11.41 -3.96 12.35
N ARG A 506 10.49 -4.47 11.51
CA ARG A 506 10.77 -5.52 10.53
C ARG A 506 11.81 -5.07 9.51
N ILE A 507 11.71 -3.84 9.00
CA ILE A 507 12.70 -3.25 8.08
C ILE A 507 14.06 -3.11 8.78
N LEU A 508 14.09 -2.50 9.98
CA LEU A 508 15.32 -2.24 10.73
C LEU A 508 16.09 -3.51 11.11
N LYS A 509 15.37 -4.60 11.38
CA LYS A 509 15.93 -5.90 11.80
C LYS A 509 15.85 -6.98 10.72
N ALA A 510 15.67 -6.59 9.46
CA ALA A 510 15.75 -7.50 8.33
C ALA A 510 17.17 -8.11 8.25
N LYS A 511 17.29 -9.38 8.66
CA LYS A 511 18.56 -10.13 8.58
C LYS A 511 18.64 -10.84 7.24
N GLY A 512 19.69 -10.64 6.47
CA GLY A 512 19.96 -11.45 5.29
C GLY A 512 20.39 -12.88 5.65
N ARG A 513 20.58 -13.71 4.63
CA ARG A 513 20.84 -15.14 4.78
C ARG A 513 22.03 -15.54 3.91
N PHE A 514 22.91 -16.37 4.46
CA PHE A 514 23.94 -17.03 3.67
C PHE A 514 23.35 -18.25 2.97
N LEU A 515 23.71 -18.43 1.71
CA LEU A 515 23.21 -19.51 0.88
C LEU A 515 24.32 -20.53 0.60
N GLY A 516 23.96 -21.80 0.59
CA GLY A 516 24.77 -22.89 0.06
C GLY A 516 24.13 -23.52 -1.16
N LYS A 517 24.91 -24.35 -1.86
CA LYS A 517 24.55 -24.90 -3.16
C LYS A 517 23.98 -26.32 -2.98
N VAL A 518 22.80 -26.56 -3.52
CA VAL A 518 22.15 -27.88 -3.56
C VAL A 518 21.82 -28.25 -5.00
N LYS A 519 22.09 -29.49 -5.37
CA LYS A 519 21.72 -30.04 -6.68
C LYS A 519 20.31 -30.63 -6.59
N VAL A 520 19.37 -30.06 -7.33
CA VAL A 520 17.96 -30.45 -7.31
C VAL A 520 17.57 -31.07 -8.64
N HIS A 521 16.85 -32.18 -8.58
CA HIS A 521 16.26 -32.85 -9.73
C HIS A 521 14.76 -32.59 -9.74
N SER A 522 14.20 -32.29 -10.92
CA SER A 522 12.76 -32.16 -11.09
C SER A 522 12.14 -33.55 -11.28
N VAL A 523 11.05 -33.85 -10.59
CA VAL A 523 10.35 -35.15 -10.65
C VAL A 523 8.91 -34.92 -11.12
N ILE A 524 8.45 -35.69 -12.11
CA ILE A 524 7.05 -35.69 -12.56
C ILE A 524 6.44 -37.06 -12.24
N GLY A 525 5.45 -37.07 -11.35
CA GLY A 525 4.90 -38.31 -10.80
C GLY A 525 5.99 -39.08 -10.04
N ASP A 526 6.24 -40.32 -10.44
CA ASP A 526 7.27 -41.20 -9.84
C ASP A 526 8.60 -41.19 -10.62
N HIS A 527 8.75 -40.38 -11.67
CA HIS A 527 9.93 -40.40 -12.54
C HIS A 527 10.70 -39.10 -12.43
N VAL A 528 12.02 -39.19 -12.26
CA VAL A 528 12.91 -38.04 -12.39
C VAL A 528 12.89 -37.62 -13.85
N ILE A 529 12.64 -36.33 -14.11
CA ILE A 529 12.67 -35.78 -15.47
C ILE A 529 14.09 -36.02 -16.04
N GLY A 530 14.17 -36.59 -17.25
CA GLY A 530 15.44 -36.89 -17.91
C GLY A 530 16.05 -38.27 -17.62
N ASP A 531 15.41 -39.11 -16.80
CA ASP A 531 15.87 -40.48 -16.51
C ASP A 531 15.26 -41.54 -17.45
N ASP A 532 14.20 -41.19 -18.20
CA ASP A 532 13.46 -42.10 -19.09
C ASP A 532 13.37 -41.50 -20.51
N HIS A 533 14.23 -41.95 -21.43
CA HIS A 533 14.38 -41.46 -22.82
C HIS A 533 13.13 -41.64 -23.72
N ARG A 534 12.01 -42.12 -23.17
CA ARG A 534 10.80 -42.49 -23.92
C ARG A 534 9.60 -41.56 -23.69
N LYS A 535 9.69 -40.57 -22.80
CA LYS A 535 8.61 -39.61 -22.54
C LYS A 535 9.00 -38.23 -23.06
N VAL A 536 8.44 -37.88 -24.22
CA VAL A 536 8.52 -36.53 -24.80
C VAL A 536 7.72 -35.58 -23.91
N VAL A 537 8.39 -34.56 -23.36
CA VAL A 537 7.75 -33.55 -22.53
C VAL A 537 7.61 -32.25 -23.34
N GLY A 538 6.36 -31.84 -23.58
CA GLY A 538 5.85 -30.46 -23.53
C GLY A 538 6.28 -29.37 -24.54
N GLU A 539 5.28 -28.64 -25.03
CA GLU A 539 5.31 -27.53 -26.01
C GLU A 539 5.73 -26.15 -25.41
N TYR A 540 6.26 -26.13 -24.17
CA TYR A 540 6.60 -24.90 -23.43
C TYR A 540 8.07 -24.88 -22.97
N GLY A 541 9.01 -25.25 -23.84
CA GLY A 541 10.45 -25.16 -23.56
C GLY A 541 10.97 -26.24 -22.59
N THR A 542 10.39 -27.42 -22.61
CA THR A 542 10.86 -28.56 -21.82
C THR A 542 11.95 -29.34 -22.55
N ILE A 543 13.18 -29.04 -22.12
CA ILE A 543 14.44 -29.81 -22.17
C ILE A 543 14.45 -30.98 -23.19
N GLU A 544 15.11 -30.75 -24.34
CA GLU A 544 15.47 -31.82 -25.28
C GLU A 544 16.56 -32.74 -24.70
N ASP A 545 16.48 -34.02 -25.06
CA ASP A 545 17.35 -35.13 -24.69
C ASP A 545 18.85 -34.80 -24.86
N SER A 546 19.58 -34.54 -23.77
CA SER A 546 20.99 -34.98 -23.64
C SER A 546 21.67 -34.71 -22.30
N ASP A 547 21.15 -33.82 -21.43
CA ASP A 547 21.79 -33.56 -20.13
C ASP A 547 20.83 -33.79 -18.95
N VAL A 548 21.29 -34.61 -17.99
CA VAL A 548 20.65 -34.90 -16.70
C VAL A 548 20.06 -33.62 -16.11
N SER A 549 18.74 -33.53 -15.88
CA SER A 549 18.00 -32.30 -15.53
C SER A 549 18.25 -31.80 -14.09
N ALA A 550 19.49 -31.89 -13.64
CA ALA A 550 19.90 -31.44 -12.33
C ALA A 550 20.25 -29.95 -12.39
N ARG A 551 19.48 -29.13 -11.68
CA ARG A 551 19.75 -27.70 -11.56
C ARG A 551 20.33 -27.37 -10.19
N ASN A 552 21.23 -26.40 -10.16
CA ASN A 552 21.73 -25.87 -8.89
C ASN A 552 20.69 -24.92 -8.31
N VAL A 553 20.36 -25.11 -7.03
CA VAL A 553 19.49 -24.23 -6.25
C VAL A 553 20.28 -23.76 -5.04
N PHE A 554 20.05 -22.51 -4.62
CA PHE A 554 20.73 -21.91 -3.49
C PHE A 554 19.78 -21.81 -2.30
N LEU A 555 20.04 -22.59 -1.26
CA LEU A 555 19.23 -22.68 -0.04
C LEU A 555 19.94 -22.03 1.16
N PRO A 556 19.21 -21.46 2.14
CA PRO A 556 19.83 -20.91 3.34
C PRO A 556 20.53 -21.99 4.17
N LEU A 557 21.76 -21.72 4.62
CA LEU A 557 22.55 -22.65 5.44
C LEU A 557 21.84 -23.10 6.74
N GLY A 558 20.98 -22.26 7.29
CA GLY A 558 20.27 -22.54 8.55
C GLY A 558 18.84 -23.05 8.40
N HIS A 559 18.37 -23.38 7.19
CA HIS A 559 17.00 -23.85 6.92
C HIS A 559 15.85 -22.94 7.44
N GLY A 560 16.13 -21.67 7.76
CA GLY A 560 15.16 -20.73 8.31
C GLY A 560 14.05 -20.29 7.32
N ASP A 561 14.02 -20.85 6.12
CA ASP A 561 12.95 -20.74 5.13
C ASP A 561 11.91 -21.87 5.21
N GLY A 562 12.12 -22.87 6.08
CA GLY A 562 11.26 -24.05 6.17
C GLY A 562 11.61 -25.15 5.15
N SER A 563 12.80 -25.07 4.54
CA SER A 563 13.35 -26.19 3.75
C SER A 563 13.59 -27.43 4.61
N ASN A 564 13.59 -28.62 3.98
CA ASN A 564 13.77 -29.89 4.70
C ASN A 564 15.15 -29.90 5.39
N PRO A 565 15.22 -30.06 6.73
CA PRO A 565 16.48 -30.08 7.48
C PRO A 565 17.37 -31.30 7.17
N GLU A 566 16.85 -32.32 6.48
CA GLU A 566 17.65 -33.47 6.02
C GLU A 566 18.52 -33.14 4.81
N VAL A 567 18.26 -32.02 4.12
CA VAL A 567 19.06 -31.59 2.96
C VAL A 567 20.32 -30.91 3.47
N GLU A 568 21.47 -31.55 3.35
CA GLU A 568 22.75 -30.94 3.73
C GLU A 568 23.10 -29.80 2.76
N VAL A 569 23.13 -28.57 3.30
CA VAL A 569 23.48 -27.36 2.55
C VAL A 569 24.89 -26.93 2.96
N ASP A 570 25.86 -27.09 2.08
CA ASP A 570 27.25 -26.67 2.32
C ASP A 570 27.64 -25.43 1.51
N HIS A 571 28.71 -24.77 1.93
CA HIS A 571 29.32 -23.65 1.23
C HIS A 571 29.67 -24.03 -0.21
N PRO A 572 29.40 -23.15 -1.18
CA PRO A 572 29.54 -23.50 -2.58
C PRO A 572 30.99 -23.74 -3.01
N TYR A 573 31.95 -23.06 -2.36
CA TYR A 573 33.39 -23.22 -2.56
C TYR A 573 34.15 -22.64 -1.34
N PRO A 574 35.27 -23.24 -0.89
CA PRO A 574 36.04 -22.72 0.25
C PRO A 574 36.48 -21.27 0.05
N GLY A 575 36.04 -20.36 0.93
CA GLY A 575 36.37 -18.94 0.85
C GLY A 575 35.49 -18.10 -0.09
N ILE A 576 34.43 -18.68 -0.68
CA ILE A 576 33.41 -17.97 -1.46
C ILE A 576 32.07 -18.03 -0.71
N PHE A 577 31.49 -16.86 -0.44
CA PHE A 577 30.22 -16.75 0.28
C PHE A 577 29.14 -16.13 -0.59
N ILE A 578 27.95 -16.71 -0.58
CA ILE A 578 26.75 -16.14 -1.20
C ILE A 578 25.87 -15.57 -0.11
N TYR A 579 25.57 -14.28 -0.17
CA TYR A 579 24.70 -13.59 0.78
C TYR A 579 23.49 -13.00 0.07
N ARG A 580 22.30 -13.35 0.55
CA ARG A 580 21.02 -12.84 0.08
C ARG A 580 20.43 -11.86 1.06
N PHE A 581 20.09 -10.67 0.59
CA PHE A 581 19.30 -9.71 1.35
C PHE A 581 17.87 -10.25 1.54
N SER A 582 17.28 -10.03 2.72
CA SER A 582 15.89 -10.46 2.97
C SER A 582 14.85 -9.46 2.47
N GLU A 583 15.21 -8.17 2.41
CA GLU A 583 14.37 -7.07 1.94
C GLU A 583 15.24 -6.05 1.18
N GLY A 584 14.74 -4.84 0.93
CA GLY A 584 15.50 -3.76 0.31
C GLY A 584 16.71 -3.33 1.14
N PHE A 585 17.81 -2.98 0.49
CA PHE A 585 19.07 -2.60 1.13
C PHE A 585 19.21 -1.07 1.17
N ASN A 586 18.87 -0.48 2.32
CA ASN A 586 18.79 0.97 2.50
C ASN A 586 19.40 1.42 3.85
N TYR A 587 19.52 2.71 4.10
CA TYR A 587 20.11 3.32 5.29
C TYR A 587 19.61 2.76 6.64
N PRO A 588 18.32 2.35 6.82
CA PRO A 588 17.86 1.87 8.12
C PRO A 588 18.43 0.48 8.47
N ASN A 589 18.69 -0.37 7.46
CA ASN A 589 19.07 -1.76 7.67
C ASN A 589 20.48 -2.11 7.14
N ALA A 590 21.15 -1.17 6.47
CA ALA A 590 22.48 -1.37 5.90
C ALA A 590 23.50 -1.85 6.95
N ASN A 591 23.57 -1.18 8.10
CA ASN A 591 24.51 -1.58 9.17
C ASN A 591 24.22 -3.00 9.66
N SER A 592 22.98 -3.26 10.11
CA SER A 592 22.63 -4.57 10.68
C SER A 592 22.81 -5.73 9.69
N SER A 593 22.60 -5.48 8.40
CA SER A 593 22.76 -6.50 7.36
C SER A 593 24.23 -6.82 7.12
N LEU A 594 25.06 -5.79 6.98
CA LEU A 594 26.44 -6.00 6.62
C LEU A 594 27.36 -6.31 7.81
N ASP A 595 26.99 -5.89 9.03
CA ASP A 595 27.66 -6.33 10.27
C ASP A 595 27.52 -7.86 10.39
N TYR A 596 26.31 -8.38 10.21
CA TYR A 596 26.07 -9.83 10.19
C TYR A 596 26.85 -10.54 9.08
N LEU A 597 26.91 -9.95 7.88
CA LEU A 597 27.71 -10.47 6.77
C LEU A 597 29.20 -10.55 7.15
N THR A 598 29.73 -9.49 7.74
CA THR A 598 31.14 -9.36 8.09
C THR A 598 31.52 -10.31 9.23
N ASP A 599 30.72 -10.35 10.28
CA ASP A 599 30.91 -11.24 11.44
C ASP A 599 30.88 -12.71 11.01
N PHE A 600 29.95 -13.08 10.12
CA PHE A 600 29.85 -14.45 9.60
C PHE A 600 31.06 -14.79 8.73
N ILE A 601 31.48 -13.91 7.82
CA ILE A 601 32.64 -14.17 6.97
C ILE A 601 33.91 -14.31 7.83
N GLN A 602 34.14 -13.40 8.79
CA GLN A 602 35.35 -13.42 9.62
C GLN A 602 35.39 -14.60 10.61
N SER A 603 34.24 -15.11 11.04
CA SER A 603 34.17 -16.32 11.89
C SER A 603 34.38 -17.62 11.10
N ASN A 604 34.13 -17.62 9.79
CA ASN A 604 34.26 -18.78 8.90
C ASN A 604 35.49 -18.71 7.97
N THR A 605 36.36 -17.71 8.14
CA THR A 605 37.59 -17.57 7.35
C THR A 605 38.79 -17.26 8.22
N GLN A 606 39.98 -17.46 7.66
CA GLN A 606 41.24 -16.98 8.22
C GLN A 606 41.81 -15.84 7.38
N ARG A 607 42.64 -15.00 8.01
CA ARG A 607 43.38 -13.94 7.34
C ARG A 607 44.46 -14.52 6.42
N SER A 608 44.63 -13.95 5.24
CA SER A 608 45.62 -14.41 4.25
C SER A 608 47.06 -14.11 4.64
N SER A 609 47.31 -13.06 5.43
CA SER A 609 48.62 -12.75 5.98
C SER A 609 48.55 -12.41 7.48
N PRO A 610 49.57 -12.76 8.29
CA PRO A 610 49.73 -12.17 9.61
C PRO A 610 50.00 -10.68 9.44
N GLU A 611 49.24 -9.80 10.09
CA GLU A 611 49.54 -8.36 10.10
C GLU A 611 50.93 -8.13 10.70
N ALA A 612 51.91 -7.86 9.84
CA ALA A 612 53.20 -7.37 10.24
C ALA A 612 53.10 -5.84 10.34
N PHE A 613 52.67 -5.33 11.50
CA PHE A 613 52.90 -3.92 11.82
C PHE A 613 54.39 -3.71 12.08
N GLU A 614 55.00 -2.72 11.44
CA GLU A 614 56.42 -2.40 11.66
C GLU A 614 56.72 -2.16 13.15
N ARG A 615 55.78 -1.55 13.87
CA ARG A 615 55.86 -1.35 15.32
C ARG A 615 54.55 -1.76 16.01
N PRO A 616 54.62 -2.31 17.25
CA PRO A 616 53.43 -2.63 18.03
C PRO A 616 52.47 -1.45 18.28
N GLY A 617 52.98 -0.21 18.23
CA GLY A 617 52.19 1.02 18.39
C GLY A 617 51.44 1.46 17.12
N ASP A 618 51.79 0.92 15.97
CA ASP A 618 51.10 1.20 14.69
C ASP A 618 49.84 0.34 14.54
N ARG A 619 49.63 -0.58 15.48
CA ARG A 619 48.43 -1.41 15.54
C ARG A 619 47.20 -0.58 15.96
N PRO A 620 46.09 -0.66 15.23
CA PRO A 620 44.83 -0.04 15.63
C PRO A 620 44.36 -0.50 17.02
N TRP A 621 43.79 0.42 17.80
CA TRP A 621 43.31 0.15 19.16
C TRP A 621 42.21 -0.93 19.23
N ASN A 622 41.44 -1.09 18.14
CA ASN A 622 40.35 -2.06 18.00
C ASN A 622 40.83 -3.44 17.53
N ASN A 623 42.12 -3.60 17.27
CA ASN A 623 42.71 -4.88 16.96
C ASN A 623 43.25 -5.48 18.27
N PRO A 624 42.80 -6.66 18.74
CA PRO A 624 43.27 -7.29 19.99
C PRO A 624 44.60 -8.04 19.83
N GLY A 625 45.07 -8.25 18.60
CA GLY A 625 46.31 -8.95 18.24
C GLY A 625 46.47 -10.32 18.90
N PRO A 626 47.65 -10.96 18.76
CA PRO A 626 47.84 -12.31 19.27
C PRO A 626 47.75 -12.35 20.81
N ARG A 627 46.92 -13.26 21.35
CA ARG A 627 46.75 -13.46 22.80
C ARG A 627 48.09 -13.89 23.43
N LYS A 628 48.50 -13.22 24.52
CA LYS A 628 49.77 -13.48 25.25
C LYS A 628 49.98 -14.92 25.74
N SER A 629 48.93 -15.75 25.83
CA SER A 629 49.01 -17.15 26.25
C SER A 629 49.25 -18.13 25.08
N ALA A 630 49.19 -17.68 23.83
CA ALA A 630 49.49 -18.52 22.69
C ALA A 630 51.02 -18.65 22.56
N LYS A 631 51.59 -19.75 23.07
CA LYS A 631 53.02 -20.10 22.92
C LYS A 631 53.41 -20.48 21.48
N ARG A 632 52.53 -20.25 20.52
CA ARG A 632 52.73 -20.24 19.09
C ARG A 632 51.94 -19.06 18.52
N PRO A 633 52.41 -18.39 17.45
CA PRO A 633 51.54 -17.49 16.72
C PRO A 633 50.25 -18.25 16.40
N VAL A 634 49.09 -17.61 16.58
CA VAL A 634 47.77 -18.17 16.26
C VAL A 634 47.71 -18.67 14.79
N ASN A 635 48.70 -18.32 13.98
CA ASN A 635 48.89 -18.73 12.59
C ASN A 635 49.86 -19.93 12.42
N SER A 636 49.94 -20.85 13.39
CA SER A 636 50.73 -22.09 13.25
C SER A 636 50.12 -23.28 14.00
N ASP A 637 48.79 -23.32 14.10
CA ASP A 637 48.11 -24.61 14.18
C ASP A 637 47.84 -25.05 12.74
N PRO A 638 48.57 -26.06 12.19
CA PRO A 638 48.22 -26.68 10.92
C PRO A 638 46.83 -27.35 10.94
N ASP A 639 46.16 -27.39 12.10
CA ASP A 639 44.81 -27.91 12.32
C ASP A 639 43.69 -26.83 12.23
N SER A 640 44.01 -25.56 11.94
CA SER A 640 43.00 -24.53 11.64
C SER A 640 42.46 -24.72 10.21
N ALA A 641 41.44 -25.57 10.07
CA ALA A 641 40.82 -25.96 8.80
C ALA A 641 40.02 -24.85 8.05
N LEU A 642 40.08 -23.59 8.48
CA LEU A 642 39.28 -22.51 7.89
C LEU A 642 39.92 -21.95 6.61
N PRO A 643 39.16 -21.71 5.52
CA PRO A 643 39.71 -21.16 4.27
C PRO A 643 39.99 -19.65 4.36
N THR A 644 40.89 -19.14 3.52
CA THR A 644 41.06 -17.69 3.33
C THR A 644 39.90 -17.11 2.51
N LEU A 645 39.47 -15.88 2.79
CA LEU A 645 38.45 -15.19 2.00
C LEU A 645 38.92 -14.91 0.56
N LYS A 646 38.09 -15.26 -0.44
CA LYS A 646 38.40 -15.09 -1.87
C LYS A 646 37.39 -14.22 -2.61
N ALA A 647 36.08 -14.47 -2.43
CA ALA A 647 35.03 -13.72 -3.11
C ALA A 647 33.74 -13.66 -2.29
N VAL A 648 32.98 -12.59 -2.49
CA VAL A 648 31.64 -12.39 -1.91
C VAL A 648 30.65 -12.17 -3.05
N ILE A 649 29.60 -12.97 -3.07
CA ILE A 649 28.51 -12.89 -4.03
C ILE A 649 27.28 -12.34 -3.31
N LEU A 650 26.78 -11.19 -3.77
CA LEU A 650 25.59 -10.57 -3.22
C LEU A 650 24.39 -10.79 -4.15
N ASP A 651 23.35 -11.43 -3.60
CA ASP A 651 22.06 -11.61 -4.29
C ASP A 651 21.19 -10.37 -4.07
N PHE A 652 21.02 -9.57 -5.12
CA PHE A 652 20.21 -8.35 -5.12
C PHE A 652 18.77 -8.60 -5.57
N SER A 653 18.31 -9.85 -5.65
CA SER A 653 16.95 -10.18 -6.10
C SER A 653 15.84 -9.49 -5.30
N SER A 654 16.06 -9.24 -3.99
CA SER A 654 15.14 -8.51 -3.11
C SER A 654 15.39 -7.00 -3.06
N VAL A 655 16.50 -6.52 -3.62
CA VAL A 655 16.95 -5.13 -3.53
C VAL A 655 16.45 -4.36 -4.73
N ASN A 656 15.36 -3.60 -4.54
CA ASN A 656 14.83 -2.75 -5.59
C ASN A 656 15.68 -1.48 -5.78
N ASN A 657 15.94 -0.77 -4.68
CA ASN A 657 16.62 0.53 -4.66
C ASN A 657 17.73 0.51 -3.61
N VAL A 658 18.70 1.41 -3.78
CA VAL A 658 19.80 1.66 -2.83
C VAL A 658 19.94 3.15 -2.60
N ASP A 659 20.47 3.53 -1.45
CA ASP A 659 20.81 4.93 -1.12
C ASP A 659 22.30 5.10 -0.79
N ILE A 660 22.71 6.36 -0.64
CA ILE A 660 24.11 6.76 -0.40
C ILE A 660 24.69 6.07 0.83
N THR A 661 23.92 5.97 1.93
CA THR A 661 24.40 5.34 3.17
C THR A 661 24.65 3.86 2.95
N SER A 662 23.71 3.17 2.29
CA SER A 662 23.85 1.74 2.00
C SER A 662 25.08 1.43 1.14
N ILE A 663 25.34 2.25 0.11
CA ILE A 663 26.48 2.10 -0.79
C ILE A 663 27.80 2.45 -0.09
N GLN A 664 27.83 3.53 0.70
CA GLN A 664 29.02 3.89 1.48
C GLN A 664 29.39 2.78 2.45
N ARG A 665 28.41 2.17 3.14
CA ARG A 665 28.67 1.04 4.04
C ARG A 665 29.22 -0.17 3.31
N LEU A 666 28.78 -0.41 2.08
CA LEU A 666 29.33 -1.47 1.26
C LEU A 666 30.80 -1.18 0.86
N ILE A 667 31.14 0.08 0.55
CA ILE A 667 32.52 0.51 0.33
C ILE A 667 33.38 0.30 1.58
N ASP A 668 32.89 0.70 2.75
CA ASP A 668 33.61 0.55 4.02
C ASP A 668 33.96 -0.93 4.27
N ILE A 669 33.01 -1.83 4.01
CA ILE A 669 33.19 -3.27 4.24
C ILE A 669 34.03 -3.92 3.15
N ARG A 670 33.95 -3.48 1.88
CA ARG A 670 34.92 -3.85 0.86
C ARG A 670 36.33 -3.55 1.34
N ASN A 671 36.59 -2.31 1.76
CA ASN A 671 37.92 -1.90 2.22
C ASN A 671 38.38 -2.69 3.45
N GLN A 672 37.46 -2.99 4.38
CA GLN A 672 37.72 -3.82 5.55
C GLN A 672 38.07 -5.27 5.18
N LEU A 673 37.31 -5.89 4.29
CA LEU A 673 37.52 -7.28 3.87
C LEU A 673 38.72 -7.43 2.92
N ASP A 674 39.00 -6.45 2.07
CA ASP A 674 40.21 -6.40 1.25
C ASP A 674 41.46 -6.29 2.14
N SER A 675 41.41 -5.46 3.19
CA SER A 675 42.50 -5.41 4.18
C SER A 675 42.66 -6.73 4.94
N TYR A 676 41.56 -7.41 5.25
CA TYR A 676 41.55 -8.72 5.92
C TYR A 676 42.12 -9.84 5.03
N ALA A 677 41.88 -9.78 3.72
CA ALA A 677 42.34 -10.76 2.73
C ALA A 677 43.72 -10.45 2.13
N SER A 678 44.30 -9.29 2.41
CA SER A 678 45.62 -8.85 1.92
C SER A 678 46.71 -9.91 2.12
N PRO A 679 47.61 -10.15 1.13
CA PRO A 679 47.83 -9.38 -0.11
C PRO A 679 46.83 -9.69 -1.25
N ASP A 680 45.84 -10.55 -1.00
CA ASP A 680 44.83 -10.90 -1.97
C ASP A 680 43.65 -9.93 -1.87
N GLY A 681 43.09 -9.52 -3.01
CA GLY A 681 41.83 -8.76 -3.04
C GLY A 681 40.62 -9.68 -3.02
N VAL A 682 39.51 -9.21 -2.46
CA VAL A 682 38.23 -9.92 -2.48
C VAL A 682 37.45 -9.53 -3.72
N ASP A 683 37.00 -10.50 -4.50
CA ASP A 683 36.10 -10.21 -5.63
C ASP A 683 34.66 -10.04 -5.15
N TRP A 684 34.03 -8.93 -5.56
CA TRP A 684 32.65 -8.60 -5.22
C TRP A 684 31.76 -8.82 -6.44
N HIS A 685 31.02 -9.93 -6.42
CA HIS A 685 30.07 -10.31 -7.47
C HIS A 685 28.65 -9.89 -7.07
N PHE A 686 27.88 -9.40 -8.02
CA PHE A 686 26.49 -9.01 -7.81
C PHE A 686 25.60 -9.79 -8.78
N ALA A 687 24.54 -10.41 -8.27
CA ALA A 687 23.56 -11.13 -9.08
C ALA A 687 22.17 -10.49 -8.98
N CYS A 688 21.33 -10.67 -10.00
CA CYS A 688 19.91 -10.34 -9.98
C CYS A 688 19.58 -8.84 -9.77
N ILE A 689 20.40 -7.92 -10.30
CA ILE A 689 20.11 -6.48 -10.20
C ILE A 689 19.04 -6.09 -11.22
N ASN A 690 17.88 -5.64 -10.73
CA ASN A 690 16.76 -5.23 -11.58
C ASN A 690 16.73 -3.72 -11.89
N ASN A 691 17.36 -2.89 -11.06
CA ASN A 691 17.31 -1.44 -11.18
C ASN A 691 18.60 -0.83 -11.74
N ARG A 692 18.51 -0.13 -12.88
CA ARG A 692 19.62 0.57 -13.55
C ARG A 692 20.28 1.62 -12.67
N TRP A 693 19.51 2.31 -11.82
CA TRP A 693 20.05 3.30 -10.88
C TRP A 693 20.85 2.66 -9.75
N SER A 694 20.41 1.52 -9.22
CA SER A 694 21.19 0.75 -8.23
C SER A 694 22.48 0.24 -8.83
N LYS A 695 22.44 -0.26 -10.08
CA LYS A 695 23.65 -0.68 -10.81
C LYS A 695 24.61 0.49 -11.01
N ARG A 696 24.11 1.66 -11.43
CA ARG A 696 24.92 2.89 -11.57
C ARG A 696 25.56 3.31 -10.25
N ALA A 697 24.83 3.24 -9.14
CA ALA A 697 25.36 3.56 -7.82
C ALA A 697 26.51 2.63 -7.42
N LEU A 698 26.37 1.31 -7.63
CA LEU A 698 27.42 0.32 -7.38
C LEU A 698 28.66 0.55 -8.26
N VAL A 699 28.45 0.82 -9.55
CA VAL A 699 29.55 1.14 -10.49
C VAL A 699 30.29 2.39 -10.04
N SER A 700 29.56 3.45 -9.66
CA SER A 700 30.17 4.70 -9.16
C SER A 700 30.95 4.52 -7.85
N ALA A 701 30.63 3.47 -7.08
CA ALA A 701 31.34 3.08 -5.88
C ALA A 701 32.58 2.19 -6.17
N GLY A 702 32.86 1.87 -7.42
CA GLY A 702 33.98 1.03 -7.85
C GLY A 702 33.70 -0.47 -7.80
N PHE A 703 32.42 -0.89 -7.79
CA PHE A 703 32.03 -2.29 -7.93
C PHE A 703 31.80 -2.65 -9.40
N GLY A 704 31.89 -3.94 -9.73
CA GLY A 704 31.66 -4.44 -11.11
C GLY A 704 32.91 -4.78 -11.89
N ILE A 705 34.09 -4.41 -11.37
CA ILE A 705 35.40 -4.63 -11.97
C ILE A 705 36.24 -5.47 -11.00
N PRO A 706 37.06 -6.43 -11.48
CA PRO A 706 37.97 -7.19 -10.64
C PRO A 706 38.95 -6.30 -9.88
N TYR A 707 39.35 -6.74 -8.68
CA TYR A 707 40.34 -6.05 -7.86
C TYR A 707 41.68 -5.90 -8.61
N LYS A 708 42.19 -4.66 -8.72
CA LYS A 708 43.53 -4.35 -9.25
C LYS A 708 44.53 -4.21 -8.08
N PRO A 709 45.56 -5.07 -7.97
CA PRO A 709 46.63 -4.86 -6.99
C PRO A 709 47.47 -3.61 -7.35
N ASN A 710 48.11 -3.00 -6.34
CA ASN A 710 48.91 -1.77 -6.48
C ASN A 710 49.93 -1.80 -7.63
N GLU A 711 50.21 -0.60 -8.18
CA GLU A 711 51.16 -0.33 -9.26
C GLU A 711 52.51 -1.05 -9.04
N GLY A 712 52.84 -1.99 -9.93
CA GLY A 712 54.11 -2.72 -9.92
C GLY A 712 54.02 -4.25 -10.00
N THR A 713 52.83 -4.83 -9.87
CA THR A 713 52.60 -6.26 -10.15
C THR A 713 52.06 -6.46 -11.57
N ALA A 714 52.57 -7.46 -12.29
CA ALA A 714 52.14 -7.76 -13.66
C ALA A 714 50.61 -7.86 -13.74
N HIS A 715 50.01 -7.19 -14.74
CA HIS A 715 48.56 -7.17 -14.98
C HIS A 715 48.01 -8.60 -14.97
N ARG A 716 47.29 -8.99 -13.90
CA ARG A 716 46.70 -10.32 -13.78
C ARG A 716 45.57 -10.47 -14.79
N ARG A 717 45.67 -11.49 -15.64
CA ARG A 717 44.64 -11.84 -16.62
C ARG A 717 43.42 -12.39 -15.86
N TRP A 718 42.23 -11.86 -16.12
CA TRP A 718 40.98 -12.31 -15.51
C TRP A 718 40.05 -12.88 -16.59
N LYS A 719 39.15 -13.81 -16.22
CA LYS A 719 38.21 -14.47 -17.14
C LYS A 719 36.78 -14.09 -16.77
N SER A 720 36.04 -13.49 -17.70
CA SER A 720 34.60 -13.27 -17.55
C SER A 720 33.81 -14.43 -18.13
N ILE A 721 32.81 -14.89 -17.38
CA ILE A 721 31.69 -15.65 -17.92
C ILE A 721 30.57 -14.66 -18.24
N PHE A 722 30.08 -14.67 -19.47
CA PHE A 722 28.97 -13.84 -19.92
C PHE A 722 27.77 -14.70 -20.28
N SER A 723 26.58 -14.30 -19.81
CA SER A 723 25.33 -14.94 -20.19
C SER A 723 24.89 -14.42 -21.57
N VAL A 724 24.64 -15.34 -22.50
CA VAL A 724 24.24 -15.03 -23.89
C VAL A 724 22.84 -15.60 -24.12
N ALA A 725 21.91 -14.75 -24.56
CA ALA A 725 20.58 -15.14 -25.01
C ALA A 725 20.59 -15.41 -26.52
N GLU A 726 19.82 -16.41 -26.96
CA GLU A 726 19.66 -16.70 -28.39
C GLU A 726 18.64 -15.74 -29.03
N ILE A 727 19.07 -15.06 -30.10
CA ILE A 727 18.22 -14.21 -30.94
C ILE A 727 18.00 -14.90 -32.28
N GLY A 728 16.72 -15.21 -32.56
CA GLY A 728 16.28 -15.93 -33.75
C GLY A 728 16.45 -17.45 -33.64
N GLY A 729 15.62 -18.19 -34.37
CA GLY A 729 15.47 -19.65 -34.23
C GLY A 729 14.18 -20.04 -33.50
N LYS A 730 13.79 -21.33 -33.58
CA LYS A 730 12.52 -21.86 -33.03
C LYS A 730 12.37 -21.57 -31.53
N ASP A 731 13.47 -21.63 -30.77
CA ASP A 731 13.45 -21.43 -29.31
C ASP A 731 13.57 -19.96 -28.86
N SER A 732 13.66 -19.00 -29.80
CA SER A 732 13.75 -17.59 -29.46
C SER A 732 12.40 -17.03 -29.00
N ALA A 733 12.41 -16.12 -28.02
CA ALA A 733 11.19 -15.50 -27.49
C ALA A 733 10.31 -14.87 -28.59
N ALA A 734 10.92 -14.34 -29.65
CA ALA A 734 10.22 -13.75 -30.79
C ALA A 734 9.52 -14.80 -31.66
N ALA A 735 10.12 -15.98 -31.86
CA ALA A 735 9.53 -17.08 -32.61
C ALA A 735 8.36 -17.71 -31.83
N ILE A 736 8.54 -17.95 -30.53
CA ILE A 736 7.49 -18.47 -29.64
C ILE A 736 6.29 -17.50 -29.58
N SER A 737 6.55 -16.19 -29.51
CA SER A 737 5.48 -15.17 -29.52
C SER A 737 4.69 -15.21 -30.84
N GLN A 738 5.38 -15.31 -31.98
CA GLN A 738 4.71 -15.42 -33.29
C GLN A 738 3.88 -16.70 -33.42
N GLU A 739 4.38 -17.83 -32.91
CA GLU A 739 3.67 -19.11 -32.93
C GLU A 739 2.44 -19.09 -32.02
N THR A 740 2.54 -18.43 -30.86
CA THR A 740 1.40 -18.22 -29.95
C THR A 740 0.31 -17.34 -30.58
N ASP A 741 0.70 -16.24 -31.22
CA ASP A 741 -0.23 -15.35 -31.95
C ASP A 741 -0.93 -16.08 -33.11
N LEU A 742 -0.22 -16.97 -33.82
CA LEU A 742 -0.77 -17.82 -34.87
C LEU A 742 -1.79 -18.85 -34.32
N HIS A 743 -1.54 -19.38 -33.13
CA HIS A 743 -2.42 -20.33 -32.45
C HIS A 743 -3.69 -19.67 -31.88
N GLU A 744 -3.63 -18.41 -31.45
CA GLU A 744 -4.82 -17.65 -31.02
C GLU A 744 -5.71 -17.21 -32.20
N LEU A 745 -5.14 -17.05 -33.40
CA LEU A 745 -5.86 -16.65 -34.61
C LEU A 745 -6.55 -17.82 -35.36
N THR A 746 -6.40 -19.06 -34.91
CA THR A 746 -7.13 -20.22 -35.46
C THR A 746 -8.40 -20.51 -34.64
N PRO A 747 -9.61 -20.17 -35.14
CA PRO A 747 -10.83 -20.54 -34.45
C PRO A 747 -11.00 -22.06 -34.48
N LYS A 748 -11.21 -22.68 -33.31
CA LYS A 748 -11.66 -24.07 -33.20
C LYS A 748 -12.99 -24.22 -33.94
N HIS A 749 -12.94 -24.76 -35.16
CA HIS A 749 -14.14 -25.14 -35.92
C HIS A 749 -14.83 -26.32 -35.21
N THR A 750 -15.97 -26.05 -34.58
CA THR A 750 -17.01 -27.04 -34.32
C THR A 750 -18.01 -26.98 -35.49
N ASP A 751 -18.27 -28.13 -36.09
CA ASP A 751 -19.21 -28.36 -37.19
C ASP A 751 -20.65 -27.94 -36.84
N ASN A 752 -21.32 -27.19 -37.72
CA ASN A 752 -22.72 -27.38 -38.15
C ASN A 752 -23.21 -26.29 -39.13
N THR A 753 -23.51 -26.76 -40.36
CA THR A 753 -24.52 -26.38 -41.38
C THR A 753 -25.22 -25.00 -41.43
N ASP A 754 -25.15 -24.46 -42.66
CA ASP A 754 -26.16 -23.76 -43.49
C ASP A 754 -26.42 -22.23 -43.41
N GLU A 755 -26.41 -21.65 -44.63
CA GLU A 755 -26.95 -20.37 -45.15
C GLU A 755 -26.09 -19.08 -45.22
N GLU A 756 -26.41 -18.30 -46.26
CA GLU A 756 -25.59 -17.38 -47.07
C GLU A 756 -25.78 -15.88 -46.68
N PRO A 757 -25.25 -14.87 -47.41
CA PRO A 757 -24.30 -13.86 -46.90
C PRO A 757 -24.88 -12.45 -46.67
N LEU A 758 -24.10 -11.48 -46.15
CA LEU A 758 -24.11 -10.04 -46.55
C LEU A 758 -23.09 -9.15 -45.75
N ILE A 759 -22.06 -8.69 -46.49
CA ILE A 759 -21.46 -7.32 -46.61
C ILE A 759 -21.08 -6.45 -45.38
N GLY A 760 -19.80 -6.03 -45.40
CA GLY A 760 -19.27 -4.76 -44.86
C GLY A 760 -18.25 -4.98 -43.72
N GLY A 761 -16.93 -4.92 -43.89
CA GLY A 761 -16.11 -3.92 -44.56
C GLY A 761 -15.33 -3.10 -43.51
N PHE A 762 -14.10 -3.52 -43.13
CA PHE A 762 -13.03 -2.57 -42.74
C PHE A 762 -11.61 -3.17 -42.76
N SER A 763 -10.75 -2.44 -43.49
CA SER A 763 -9.28 -2.33 -43.50
C SER A 763 -8.36 -3.55 -43.30
N SER A 764 -7.79 -4.00 -44.43
CA SER A 764 -6.35 -4.18 -44.71
C SER A 764 -5.43 -4.44 -43.50
N VAL A 765 -5.35 -5.70 -43.08
CA VAL A 765 -4.16 -6.24 -42.42
C VAL A 765 -3.18 -6.63 -43.52
N LYS A 766 -1.99 -6.01 -43.53
CA LYS A 766 -0.89 -6.38 -44.43
C LYS A 766 -0.59 -7.87 -44.24
N SER A 767 -0.85 -8.65 -45.29
CA SER A 767 -0.42 -10.03 -45.44
C SER A 767 1.11 -10.09 -45.32
N TYR A 768 1.61 -10.46 -44.14
CA TYR A 768 2.97 -10.98 -44.01
C TYR A 768 2.96 -12.39 -44.61
N GLY A 769 3.79 -12.61 -45.62
CA GLY A 769 3.86 -13.88 -46.35
C GLY A 769 4.10 -15.04 -45.39
N SER A 770 3.37 -16.15 -45.59
CA SER A 770 3.56 -17.35 -44.80
C SER A 770 4.96 -17.93 -45.10
N MET A 771 5.87 -17.81 -44.14
CA MET A 771 7.16 -18.50 -44.23
C MET A 771 6.94 -19.95 -43.80
N SER A 772 7.44 -20.87 -44.62
CA SER A 772 7.42 -22.31 -44.33
C SER A 772 8.33 -22.60 -43.12
N SER A 773 7.99 -23.62 -42.33
CA SER A 773 8.78 -24.08 -41.16
C SER A 773 10.25 -24.38 -41.49
N GLY A 774 10.57 -24.62 -42.77
CA GLY A 774 11.95 -24.80 -43.26
C GLY A 774 12.77 -23.50 -43.42
N ASP A 775 12.13 -22.32 -43.44
CA ASP A 775 12.83 -21.03 -43.53
C ASP A 775 13.25 -20.48 -42.15
N LEU A 776 12.60 -20.91 -41.07
CA LEU A 776 12.99 -20.61 -39.68
C LEU A 776 14.31 -21.28 -39.29
N GLU A 777 14.63 -22.44 -39.86
CA GLU A 777 15.91 -23.14 -39.66
C GLU A 777 17.10 -22.44 -40.34
N LYS A 778 16.85 -21.60 -41.36
CA LYS A 778 17.90 -20.85 -42.08
C LYS A 778 18.21 -19.49 -41.48
N GLN A 779 17.46 -19.02 -40.46
CA GLN A 779 17.89 -17.85 -39.72
C GLN A 779 19.13 -18.19 -38.90
N LYS A 780 20.25 -17.54 -39.25
CA LYS A 780 21.53 -17.65 -38.55
C LYS A 780 21.28 -17.39 -37.06
N ARG A 781 21.45 -18.41 -36.21
CA ARG A 781 21.40 -18.27 -34.74
C ARG A 781 22.38 -17.17 -34.32
N ARG A 782 21.90 -16.11 -33.69
CA ARG A 782 22.75 -15.00 -33.21
C ARG A 782 22.65 -14.95 -31.69
N GLY A 783 23.74 -15.26 -31.00
CA GLY A 783 23.84 -15.00 -29.57
C GLY A 783 23.98 -13.50 -29.29
N ALA A 784 23.24 -12.98 -28.31
CA ALA A 784 23.39 -11.63 -27.78
C ALA A 784 23.61 -11.65 -26.27
N VAL A 785 24.52 -10.82 -25.79
CA VAL A 785 24.85 -10.75 -24.36
C VAL A 785 23.72 -10.07 -23.60
N VAL A 786 23.34 -10.63 -22.45
CA VAL A 786 22.25 -10.10 -21.61
C VAL A 786 22.66 -8.85 -20.82
N HIS A 787 23.95 -8.74 -20.47
CA HIS A 787 24.53 -7.59 -19.76
C HIS A 787 25.71 -6.99 -20.50
N GLY A 788 26.02 -5.71 -20.18
CA GLY A 788 27.16 -5.01 -20.76
C GLY A 788 28.49 -5.73 -20.50
N LEU A 789 29.31 -5.85 -21.55
CA LEU A 789 30.63 -6.48 -21.48
C LEU A 789 31.64 -5.69 -20.64
N ASP A 790 31.37 -4.41 -20.39
CA ASP A 790 32.16 -3.48 -19.59
C ASP A 790 32.14 -3.78 -18.08
N LYS A 791 31.23 -4.67 -17.64
CA LYS A 791 30.83 -4.85 -16.24
C LYS A 791 30.81 -6.34 -15.84
N PRO A 792 31.98 -7.01 -15.82
CA PRO A 792 32.09 -8.48 -15.74
C PRO A 792 31.71 -9.13 -14.40
N LEU A 793 31.66 -8.36 -13.31
CA LEU A 793 31.25 -8.89 -11.99
C LEU A 793 29.75 -8.72 -11.70
N PHE A 794 28.98 -8.24 -12.68
CA PHE A 794 27.51 -8.21 -12.62
C PHE A 794 26.93 -9.38 -13.42
N HIS A 795 26.12 -10.20 -12.74
CA HIS A 795 25.61 -11.47 -13.25
C HIS A 795 24.09 -11.46 -13.31
N VAL A 796 23.54 -12.18 -14.29
CA VAL A 796 22.09 -12.38 -14.42
C VAL A 796 21.57 -13.21 -13.24
N ASP A 797 22.29 -14.27 -12.88
CA ASP A 797 21.89 -15.24 -11.86
C ASP A 797 23.06 -15.65 -10.93
N LEU A 798 22.72 -16.33 -9.84
CA LEU A 798 23.70 -16.81 -8.86
C LEU A 798 24.61 -17.90 -9.40
N THR A 799 24.14 -18.70 -10.37
CA THR A 799 24.95 -19.78 -10.96
C THR A 799 26.11 -19.19 -11.75
N SER A 800 25.84 -18.22 -12.63
CA SER A 800 26.87 -17.52 -13.40
C SER A 800 27.82 -16.77 -12.47
N ALA A 801 27.28 -16.12 -11.43
CA ALA A 801 28.10 -15.41 -10.43
C ALA A 801 29.08 -16.35 -9.73
N LEU A 802 28.60 -17.52 -9.28
CA LEU A 802 29.42 -18.51 -8.60
C LEU A 802 30.46 -19.13 -9.52
N GLN A 803 30.09 -19.52 -10.74
CA GLN A 803 31.03 -20.09 -11.70
C GLN A 803 32.14 -19.09 -12.03
N ASN A 804 31.78 -17.83 -12.27
CA ASN A 804 32.76 -16.77 -12.57
C ASN A 804 33.69 -16.53 -11.37
N ALA A 805 33.15 -16.51 -10.15
CA ALA A 805 33.95 -16.39 -8.93
C ALA A 805 34.94 -17.56 -8.77
N ILE A 806 34.51 -18.81 -8.98
CA ILE A 806 35.38 -19.99 -8.92
C ILE A 806 36.48 -19.90 -9.98
N THR A 807 36.13 -19.60 -11.24
CA THR A 807 37.11 -19.48 -12.33
C THR A 807 38.15 -18.38 -12.05
N ASN A 808 37.76 -17.22 -11.50
CA ASN A 808 38.70 -16.17 -11.13
C ASN A 808 39.65 -16.60 -10.00
N VAL A 809 39.15 -17.37 -9.02
CA VAL A 809 39.96 -17.91 -7.92
C VAL A 809 40.95 -18.96 -8.40
N GLU A 810 40.53 -19.88 -9.26
CA GLU A 810 41.40 -20.89 -9.88
C GLU A 810 42.52 -20.24 -10.71
N GLU A 811 42.18 -19.26 -11.56
CA GLU A 811 43.16 -18.50 -12.36
C GLU A 811 44.18 -17.75 -11.49
N ARG A 812 43.73 -17.16 -10.38
CA ARG A 812 44.63 -16.51 -9.40
C ARG A 812 45.59 -17.50 -8.76
N THR A 813 45.15 -18.73 -8.55
CA THR A 813 45.97 -19.79 -7.94
C THR A 813 47.01 -20.29 -8.95
N ILE A 814 46.60 -20.57 -10.19
CA ILE A 814 47.49 -20.95 -11.30
C ILE A 814 48.54 -19.86 -11.55
N SER A 815 48.12 -18.59 -11.60
CA SER A 815 49.03 -17.46 -11.85
C SER A 815 50.11 -17.32 -10.77
N ARG A 816 49.83 -17.73 -9.52
CA ARG A 816 50.83 -17.73 -8.43
C ARG A 816 51.84 -18.85 -8.55
N GLU A 817 51.38 -20.04 -8.89
CA GLU A 817 52.25 -21.19 -9.11
C GLU A 817 53.24 -20.88 -10.24
N THR A 818 52.76 -20.30 -11.34
CA THR A 818 53.60 -19.89 -12.47
C THR A 818 54.52 -18.69 -12.22
N ALA A 819 54.29 -17.92 -11.16
CA ALA A 819 55.14 -16.79 -10.79
C ALA A 819 56.22 -17.16 -9.76
N HIS A 820 56.11 -18.35 -9.16
CA HIS A 820 57.08 -18.90 -8.22
C HIS A 820 58.10 -19.85 -8.88
N ASP A 821 57.78 -20.40 -10.06
CA ASP A 821 58.71 -21.03 -10.99
C ASP A 821 59.44 -19.98 -11.87
#